data_AF-A0A497R1Z1-F1
#
_entry.id   AF-A0A497R1Z1-F1
#
_cell.length_a   1.000
_cell.length_b   1.000
_cell.length_c   1.000
_cell.angle_alpha   90.00
_cell.angle_beta   90.00
_cell.angle_gamma   90.00
#
_symmetry.space_group_name_H-M   'P 1'
#
loop_
_entity.id
_entity.type
_entity.pdbx_description
1 polymer ?
#
loop_
_entity_poly.entity_id
_entity_poly.type
_entity_poly.pdbx_seq_one_letter_code
_entity_poly.pdbx_strand_id
1 'polypeptide(L)'
;MILLLVLLFVLIALPFISSSKTSTGKLQAIATIQQRKELTKNDLIFDLTQELNATVILKIQFIGFESSMINLSALEGDLYNTLSHPKNPPLEDVSFAFEFSFATKNKTETLKDYISSIAVNGTNTGYDLDIDLLLDDLNSGNRSNIFIPRDGMSINAELVEDYLYQHFYQEPVNETSYTFFIANFSEFDSADHSLEHWYDTSGIDLDSEQPITWWYSGYGNLSKRAAMGWGGNYRFCYLDVSARSWYLDYVKTAWTALGGDGSELYYKYPDLDNLTQTFDPHMTEGQAKIQQYLSDWINSYIGNIFSKPVSSKVCIYQTVSLQVKVFENLTDNGFALEDITWCINQSKIFNQLQSDLPWINFDVKVEWTKLSDYPDLFDYLQSRIEEDIDGKYIEVWPEVFNYLSNHRSDYFNLETVGFVLPCYFFITNEVDFRYGGISFAGLGGMGWEILLATQNSLFENGQLDQPRRGMSQVMIHELGHSLGLPHPHSGTFGWGSSFVADVMSYFAMEPGYSTFYQDAIGCAQTEANFHYALTEYETALQLYADAGEPQALNDLITQIYDSLTLIPTYYKQMDYNQSATKAFVVREQLQQLFDTLQNTGTSSSKTLTSTSYFGISLAIVLPVFILTKKVLRRRKDVN
;
A
#
# COMPACT_ATOMS: atom_id res chain seq x y z
N MET A 1 -29.11 -9.91 -40.28
CA MET A 1 -29.71 -8.82 -41.08
C MET A 1 -30.25 -7.68 -40.21
N ILE A 2 -29.56 -7.36 -39.11
CA ILE A 2 -29.63 -6.10 -38.35
C ILE A 2 -28.20 -5.92 -37.83
N LEU A 3 -27.30 -5.53 -38.73
CA LEU A 3 -25.90 -5.19 -38.44
C LEU A 3 -25.37 -4.38 -39.64
N LEU A 4 -26.08 -3.31 -40.01
CA LEU A 4 -25.72 -2.47 -41.15
C LEU A 4 -26.47 -1.13 -41.10
N LEU A 5 -26.26 -0.32 -40.05
CA LEU A 5 -26.85 1.04 -39.98
C LEU A 5 -26.25 1.98 -38.92
N VAL A 6 -24.96 1.86 -38.57
CA VAL A 6 -24.27 2.89 -37.75
C VAL A 6 -22.94 3.36 -38.35
N LEU A 7 -22.54 2.82 -39.51
CA LEU A 7 -21.35 3.24 -40.25
C LEU A 7 -21.72 4.17 -41.42
N LEU A 8 -22.34 5.32 -41.11
CA LEU A 8 -22.55 6.38 -42.11
C LEU A 8 -22.81 7.76 -41.46
N PHE A 9 -21.82 8.29 -40.74
CA PHE A 9 -21.73 9.73 -40.43
C PHE A 9 -20.26 10.20 -40.33
N VAL A 10 -19.44 9.74 -41.27
CA VAL A 10 -18.12 10.33 -41.56
C VAL A 10 -18.13 10.67 -43.05
N LEU A 11 -18.57 11.88 -43.39
CA LEU A 11 -18.18 12.68 -44.57
C LEU A 11 -19.16 13.86 -44.73
N ILE A 12 -18.60 15.02 -45.07
CA ILE A 12 -19.22 16.32 -45.38
C ILE A 12 -19.27 17.29 -44.18
N ALA A 13 -18.12 17.91 -43.90
CA ALA A 13 -17.98 19.37 -43.75
C ALA A 13 -16.50 19.73 -43.54
N LEU A 14 -15.71 19.71 -44.61
CA LEU A 14 -14.44 20.44 -44.67
C LEU A 14 -14.74 21.87 -45.13
N PRO A 15 -14.51 22.91 -44.33
CA PRO A 15 -14.26 24.22 -44.90
C PRO A 15 -12.81 24.24 -45.38
N PHE A 16 -12.63 24.49 -46.68
CA PHE A 16 -11.38 24.97 -47.24
C PHE A 16 -11.02 26.29 -46.54
N ILE A 17 -10.15 26.24 -45.54
CA ILE A 17 -9.44 27.41 -45.03
C ILE A 17 -8.08 27.41 -45.73
N SER A 18 -7.92 28.32 -46.69
CA SER A 18 -6.66 28.58 -47.35
C SER A 18 -5.61 29.05 -46.34
N SER A 19 -4.42 28.44 -46.41
CA SER A 19 -3.25 28.80 -45.64
C SER A 19 -2.76 30.22 -45.95
N SER A 20 -2.73 31.08 -44.94
CA SER A 20 -1.74 32.16 -44.81
C SER A 20 -1.50 32.52 -43.34
N LYS A 21 -1.13 31.53 -42.52
CA LYS A 21 -0.56 31.76 -41.18
C LYS A 21 0.90 31.31 -41.17
N THR A 22 1.78 32.13 -41.74
CA THR A 22 3.23 31.91 -41.65
C THR A 22 3.95 33.23 -41.42
N SER A 23 3.84 33.77 -40.20
CA SER A 23 4.90 34.55 -39.52
C SER A 23 4.47 34.97 -38.11
N THR A 24 3.19 35.28 -37.90
CA THR A 24 2.66 35.77 -36.60
C THR A 24 2.59 34.69 -35.51
N GLY A 25 2.22 33.44 -35.84
CA GLY A 25 2.25 32.33 -34.88
C GLY A 25 3.67 31.94 -34.43
N LYS A 26 4.67 32.06 -35.32
CA LYS A 26 6.08 31.84 -34.97
C LYS A 26 6.62 32.92 -34.05
N LEU A 27 6.25 34.18 -34.26
CA LEU A 27 6.66 35.28 -33.38
C LEU A 27 5.99 35.21 -32.00
N GLN A 28 4.74 34.74 -31.93
CA GLN A 28 4.06 34.48 -30.65
C GLN A 28 4.74 33.32 -29.90
N ALA A 29 5.06 32.21 -30.56
CA ALA A 29 5.79 31.10 -29.94
C ALA A 29 7.20 31.50 -29.46
N ILE A 30 7.95 32.29 -30.24
CA ILE A 30 9.27 32.80 -29.83
C ILE A 30 9.18 33.78 -28.65
N ALA A 31 8.18 34.68 -28.66
CA ALA A 31 7.92 35.57 -27.53
C ALA A 31 7.51 34.80 -26.27
N THR A 32 6.71 33.72 -26.41
CA THR A 32 6.35 32.83 -25.31
C THR A 32 7.57 32.05 -24.79
N ILE A 33 8.50 31.62 -25.66
CA ILE A 33 9.76 30.97 -25.24
C ILE A 33 10.66 31.96 -24.50
N GLN A 34 10.81 33.20 -24.98
CA GLN A 34 11.60 34.22 -24.29
C GLN A 34 10.95 34.69 -22.97
N GLN A 35 9.63 34.83 -22.91
CA GLN A 35 8.91 35.14 -21.68
C GLN A 35 8.94 33.98 -20.68
N ARG A 36 8.95 32.72 -21.15
CA ARG A 36 9.20 31.51 -20.34
C ARG A 36 10.66 31.34 -19.92
N LYS A 37 11.62 31.92 -20.65
CA LYS A 37 13.02 32.07 -20.21
C LYS A 37 13.18 33.14 -19.13
N GLU A 38 12.28 34.14 -19.08
CA GLU A 38 12.29 35.22 -18.08
C GLU A 38 11.57 34.88 -16.77
N LEU A 39 10.67 33.89 -16.74
CA LEU A 39 10.41 33.13 -15.51
C LEU A 39 11.75 32.51 -15.13
N THR A 40 12.44 33.09 -14.15
CA THR A 40 13.81 32.66 -13.92
C THR A 40 13.79 31.18 -13.55
N LYS A 41 14.85 30.47 -13.96
CA LYS A 41 15.13 29.08 -13.57
C LYS A 41 14.72 28.79 -12.12
N ASN A 42 14.96 29.73 -11.21
CA ASN A 42 14.65 29.59 -9.80
C ASN A 42 13.17 29.81 -9.47
N ASP A 43 12.44 30.65 -10.20
CA ASP A 43 11.01 30.92 -9.94
C ASP A 43 10.15 29.69 -10.29
N LEU A 44 10.41 29.04 -11.44
CA LEU A 44 9.65 27.86 -11.84
C LEU A 44 9.91 26.66 -10.91
N ILE A 45 11.17 26.46 -10.51
CA ILE A 45 11.56 25.37 -9.61
C ILE A 45 11.05 25.64 -8.20
N PHE A 46 11.18 26.88 -7.72
CA PHE A 46 10.72 27.26 -6.39
C PHE A 46 9.20 27.12 -6.27
N ASP A 47 8.44 27.65 -7.24
CA ASP A 47 6.99 27.55 -7.25
C ASP A 47 6.55 26.09 -7.36
N LEU A 48 7.04 25.31 -8.33
CA LEU A 48 6.57 23.94 -8.53
C LEU A 48 7.02 22.96 -7.41
N THR A 49 8.15 23.21 -6.74
CA THR A 49 8.60 22.39 -5.60
C THR A 49 7.83 22.73 -4.32
N GLN A 50 7.54 24.02 -4.08
CA GLN A 50 6.64 24.44 -2.98
C GLN A 50 5.26 23.80 -3.11
N GLU A 51 4.78 23.63 -4.34
CA GLU A 51 3.48 23.03 -4.61
C GLU A 51 3.38 21.53 -4.27
N LEU A 52 4.50 20.81 -4.26
CA LEU A 52 4.57 19.40 -3.87
C LEU A 52 4.85 19.20 -2.37
N ASN A 53 5.41 20.19 -1.69
CA ASN A 53 5.68 20.19 -0.24
C ASN A 53 4.42 20.46 0.59
N ALA A 54 3.25 20.04 0.11
CA ALA A 54 1.98 20.34 0.73
C ALA A 54 1.82 19.60 2.07
N THR A 55 1.46 20.34 3.11
CA THR A 55 0.95 19.80 4.36
C THR A 55 -0.32 18.98 4.08
N VAL A 56 -0.36 17.75 4.58
CA VAL A 56 -1.57 16.91 4.52
C VAL A 56 -2.56 17.42 5.56
N ILE A 57 -3.78 17.73 5.13
CA ILE A 57 -4.85 18.15 6.05
C ILE A 57 -5.63 16.90 6.49
N LEU A 58 -5.63 16.64 7.80
CA LEU A 58 -6.42 15.56 8.41
C LEU A 58 -7.66 16.15 9.06
N LYS A 59 -8.82 15.88 8.45
CA LYS A 59 -10.13 16.31 8.93
C LYS A 59 -10.67 15.26 9.90
N ILE A 60 -10.58 15.54 11.20
CA ILE A 60 -11.06 14.64 12.25
C ILE A 60 -12.48 15.05 12.62
N GLN A 61 -13.45 14.19 12.31
CA GLN A 61 -14.86 14.43 12.59
C GLN A 61 -15.36 13.47 13.68
N PHE A 62 -15.66 14.02 14.85
CA PHE A 62 -16.26 13.28 15.95
C PHE A 62 -17.76 13.11 15.74
N ILE A 63 -18.25 11.88 15.89
CA ILE A 63 -19.67 11.52 15.78
C ILE A 63 -20.09 10.88 17.11
N GLY A 64 -21.22 11.32 17.67
CA GLY A 64 -21.69 10.79 18.96
C GLY A 64 -20.99 11.35 20.22
N PHE A 65 -19.92 12.13 20.07
CA PHE A 65 -19.25 12.77 21.21
C PHE A 65 -19.92 14.08 21.65
N GLU A 66 -19.95 14.31 22.95
CA GLU A 66 -20.14 15.66 23.49
C GLU A 66 -18.82 16.44 23.40
N SER A 67 -18.87 17.67 22.89
CA SER A 67 -17.66 18.50 22.73
C SER A 67 -16.98 18.85 24.06
N SER A 68 -17.69 18.73 25.18
CA SER A 68 -17.15 18.90 26.54
C SER A 68 -16.24 17.74 26.97
N MET A 69 -16.29 16.58 26.33
CA MET A 69 -15.48 15.41 26.69
C MET A 69 -14.04 15.50 26.18
N ILE A 70 -13.81 16.30 25.13
CA ILE A 70 -12.55 16.32 24.39
C ILE A 70 -11.93 17.71 24.47
N ASN A 71 -10.72 17.79 25.02
CA ASN A 71 -9.90 18.98 24.91
C ASN A 71 -9.12 18.95 23.58
N LEU A 72 -9.68 19.59 22.53
CA LEU A 72 -9.09 19.57 21.19
C LEU A 72 -7.65 20.11 21.13
N SER A 73 -7.35 21.18 21.87
CA SER A 73 -5.99 21.76 21.85
C SER A 73 -4.96 20.83 22.48
N ALA A 74 -5.37 20.07 23.49
CA ALA A 74 -4.49 19.12 24.14
C ALA A 74 -4.37 17.84 23.28
N LEU A 75 -5.48 17.38 22.68
CA LEU A 75 -5.45 16.30 21.70
C LEU A 75 -4.50 16.59 20.55
N GLU A 76 -4.63 17.74 19.89
CA GLU A 76 -3.73 18.17 18.81
C GLU A 76 -2.26 18.20 19.24
N GLY A 77 -1.98 18.59 20.49
CA GLY A 77 -0.64 18.57 21.06
C GLY A 77 -0.03 17.19 21.23
N ASP A 78 -0.85 16.13 21.29
CA ASP A 78 -0.42 14.74 21.39
C ASP A 78 -0.34 14.03 20.02
N LEU A 79 -0.83 14.67 18.93
CA LEU A 79 -0.80 14.08 17.60
C LEU A 79 0.54 14.29 16.90
N TYR A 80 0.95 13.32 16.08
CA TYR A 80 2.11 13.47 15.21
C TYR A 80 1.86 14.51 14.12
N ASN A 81 2.51 15.66 14.23
CA ASN A 81 2.40 16.75 13.24
C ASN A 81 3.45 16.69 12.12
N THR A 82 4.46 15.81 12.24
CA THR A 82 5.47 15.59 11.21
C THR A 82 6.02 14.18 11.31
N LEU A 83 6.21 13.52 10.16
CA LEU A 83 6.89 12.24 10.04
C LEU A 83 8.04 12.34 9.05
N SER A 84 9.21 11.83 9.44
CA SER A 84 10.41 11.91 8.61
C SER A 84 10.51 10.78 7.60
N HIS A 85 10.93 11.11 6.38
CA HIS A 85 11.16 10.13 5.32
C HIS A 85 12.65 9.89 5.03
N PRO A 86 12.99 8.72 4.45
CA PRO A 86 14.31 8.52 3.87
C PRO A 86 14.54 9.54 2.74
N LYS A 87 15.68 10.25 2.78
CA LYS A 87 16.05 11.23 1.75
C LYS A 87 16.50 10.62 0.41
N ASN A 88 16.42 9.29 0.27
CA ASN A 88 16.74 8.58 -0.96
C ASN A 88 15.72 7.45 -1.19
N PRO A 89 14.85 7.55 -2.23
CA PRO A 89 14.71 8.67 -3.18
C PRO A 89 14.36 9.99 -2.49
N PRO A 90 14.47 11.16 -3.16
CA PRO A 90 14.24 12.46 -2.53
C PRO A 90 12.75 12.63 -2.18
N LEU A 91 12.33 12.02 -1.07
CA LEU A 91 11.04 12.18 -0.46
C LEU A 91 11.18 13.22 0.65
N GLU A 92 10.23 14.13 0.69
CA GLU A 92 10.17 15.17 1.71
C GLU A 92 9.45 14.64 2.96
N ASP A 93 9.76 15.22 4.12
CA ASP A 93 9.06 14.90 5.36
C ASP A 93 7.57 15.27 5.23
N VAL A 94 6.67 14.42 5.74
CA VAL A 94 5.23 14.69 5.68
C VAL A 94 4.84 15.48 6.91
N SER A 95 4.27 16.67 6.68
CA SER A 95 3.69 17.50 7.74
C SER A 95 2.18 17.38 7.73
N PHE A 96 1.56 17.40 8.91
CA PHE A 96 0.11 17.31 9.09
C PHE A 96 -0.45 18.60 9.69
N ALA A 97 -1.61 19.01 9.17
CA ALA A 97 -2.48 20.01 9.78
C ALA A 97 -3.80 19.35 10.16
N PHE A 98 -4.38 19.75 11.28
CA PHE A 98 -5.58 19.11 11.82
C PHE A 98 -6.78 20.04 11.77
N GLU A 99 -7.91 19.51 11.29
CA GLU A 99 -9.20 20.18 11.34
C GLU A 99 -10.18 19.34 12.15
N PHE A 100 -10.60 19.84 13.31
CA PHE A 100 -11.53 19.13 14.18
C PHE A 100 -12.96 19.63 13.98
N SER A 101 -13.91 18.70 13.90
CA SER A 101 -15.33 19.01 13.87
C SER A 101 -16.15 17.99 14.65
N PHE A 102 -17.35 18.40 15.09
CA PHE A 102 -18.33 17.51 15.71
C PHE A 102 -19.56 17.42 14.80
N ALA A 103 -20.03 16.21 14.54
CA ALA A 103 -21.28 15.99 13.82
C ALA A 103 -22.45 16.59 14.62
N THR A 104 -23.44 17.11 13.90
CA THR A 104 -24.67 17.60 14.55
C THR A 104 -25.47 16.45 15.11
N LYS A 105 -26.25 16.69 16.17
CA LYS A 105 -27.15 15.66 16.74
C LYS A 105 -27.99 14.98 15.67
N ASN A 106 -28.58 15.73 14.73
CA ASN A 106 -29.38 15.15 13.65
C ASN A 106 -28.58 14.18 12.78
N LYS A 107 -27.33 14.54 12.41
CA LYS A 107 -26.46 13.64 11.65
C LYS A 107 -26.15 12.37 12.44
N THR A 108 -25.78 12.50 13.71
CA THR A 108 -25.52 11.37 14.61
C THR A 108 -26.72 10.42 14.68
N GLU A 109 -27.94 10.93 14.95
CA GLU A 109 -29.13 10.08 15.01
C GLU A 109 -29.44 9.40 13.68
N THR A 110 -29.29 10.10 12.54
CA THR A 110 -29.53 9.46 11.23
C THR A 110 -28.54 8.33 10.93
N LEU A 111 -27.28 8.44 11.36
CA LEU A 111 -26.31 7.35 11.22
C LEU A 111 -26.65 6.20 12.15
N LYS A 112 -27.04 6.46 13.39
CA LYS A 112 -27.49 5.42 14.33
C LYS A 112 -28.72 4.67 13.85
N ASP A 113 -29.71 5.39 13.32
CA ASP A 113 -30.92 4.79 12.74
C ASP A 113 -30.55 3.89 11.56
N TYR A 114 -29.62 4.34 10.71
CA TYR A 114 -29.10 3.53 9.61
C TYR A 114 -28.38 2.28 10.10
N ILE A 115 -27.43 2.40 11.03
CA ILE A 115 -26.72 1.28 11.64
C ILE A 115 -27.71 0.28 12.23
N SER A 116 -28.68 0.74 13.03
CA SER A 116 -29.71 -0.10 13.63
C SER A 116 -30.56 -0.83 12.59
N SER A 117 -30.72 -0.26 11.39
CA SER A 117 -31.50 -0.87 10.30
C SER A 117 -30.76 -1.98 9.55
N ILE A 118 -29.42 -1.97 9.56
CA ILE A 118 -28.58 -2.97 8.89
C ILE A 118 -27.98 -3.99 9.87
N ALA A 119 -27.99 -3.69 11.17
CA ALA A 119 -27.38 -4.52 12.19
C ALA A 119 -28.17 -5.80 12.49
N VAL A 120 -27.44 -6.86 12.82
CA VAL A 120 -27.98 -8.13 13.32
C VAL A 120 -27.80 -8.19 14.83
N ASN A 121 -28.92 -8.12 15.55
CA ASN A 121 -28.97 -8.22 17.01
C ASN A 121 -29.34 -9.64 17.42
N GLY A 122 -28.68 -10.19 18.44
CA GLY A 122 -29.10 -11.46 19.02
C GLY A 122 -28.03 -12.18 19.81
N THR A 123 -28.27 -13.47 20.02
CA THR A 123 -27.36 -14.35 20.74
C THR A 123 -26.33 -14.97 19.80
N ASN A 124 -25.09 -15.15 20.25
CA ASN A 124 -24.00 -15.74 19.46
C ASN A 124 -23.81 -15.06 18.09
N THR A 125 -24.01 -13.75 18.02
CA THR A 125 -23.83 -12.98 16.79
C THR A 125 -22.36 -12.67 16.51
N GLY A 126 -21.51 -12.71 17.55
CA GLY A 126 -20.08 -12.42 17.48
C GLY A 126 -19.25 -13.37 18.33
N TYR A 127 -17.97 -13.03 18.51
CA TYR A 127 -17.01 -13.84 19.25
C TYR A 127 -16.08 -13.00 20.14
N ASP A 128 -15.76 -13.53 21.32
CA ASP A 128 -14.65 -13.08 22.17
C ASP A 128 -13.48 -14.06 22.05
N LEU A 129 -12.29 -13.58 22.45
CA LEU A 129 -11.09 -14.40 22.53
C LEU A 129 -10.89 -14.94 23.95
N ASP A 130 -10.77 -16.25 24.09
CA ASP A 130 -10.30 -16.89 25.32
C ASP A 130 -8.78 -16.74 25.43
N ILE A 131 -8.34 -15.68 26.10
CA ILE A 131 -6.92 -15.32 26.24
C ILE A 131 -6.16 -16.42 27.01
N ASP A 132 -6.75 -16.97 28.06
CA ASP A 132 -6.09 -18.00 28.88
C ASP A 132 -5.89 -19.28 28.07
N LEU A 133 -6.92 -19.72 27.34
CA LEU A 133 -6.82 -20.89 26.47
C LEU A 133 -5.83 -20.65 25.31
N LEU A 134 -5.80 -19.46 24.72
CA LEU A 134 -4.81 -19.10 23.71
C LEU A 134 -3.38 -19.19 24.26
N LEU A 135 -3.14 -18.68 25.46
CA LEU A 135 -1.82 -18.79 26.11
C LEU A 135 -1.44 -20.25 26.40
N ASP A 136 -2.39 -21.07 26.84
CA ASP A 136 -2.18 -22.50 27.04
C ASP A 136 -1.85 -23.23 25.73
N ASP A 137 -2.58 -22.92 24.65
CA ASP A 137 -2.35 -23.45 23.30
C ASP A 137 -0.96 -23.04 22.76
N LEU A 138 -0.59 -21.76 22.88
CA LEU A 138 0.74 -21.25 22.50
C LEU A 138 1.88 -21.95 23.24
N ASN A 139 1.69 -22.30 24.51
CA ASN A 139 2.71 -22.99 25.32
C ASN A 139 2.77 -24.50 25.07
N SER A 140 1.67 -25.11 24.65
CA SER A 140 1.52 -26.57 24.53
C SER A 140 1.50 -27.08 23.09
N GLY A 141 1.42 -26.20 22.09
CA GLY A 141 1.22 -26.55 20.68
C GLY A 141 -0.17 -27.12 20.38
N ASN A 142 -1.07 -27.13 21.37
CA ASN A 142 -2.47 -27.51 21.14
C ASN A 142 -3.17 -26.44 20.30
N ARG A 143 -4.24 -26.86 19.59
CA ARG A 143 -5.08 -25.97 18.79
C ARG A 143 -6.54 -26.19 19.15
N SER A 144 -6.95 -25.51 20.22
CA SER A 144 -8.29 -25.51 20.78
C SER A 144 -9.19 -24.47 20.09
N ASN A 145 -10.50 -24.53 20.33
CA ASN A 145 -11.39 -23.46 19.88
C ASN A 145 -11.31 -22.28 20.87
N ILE A 146 -10.43 -21.33 20.56
CA ILE A 146 -10.15 -20.13 21.38
C ILE A 146 -11.21 -19.02 21.22
N PHE A 147 -12.21 -19.20 20.35
CA PHE A 147 -13.26 -18.21 20.13
C PHE A 147 -14.55 -18.62 20.85
N ILE A 148 -15.00 -17.75 21.75
CA ILE A 148 -16.21 -17.94 22.56
C ILE A 148 -17.34 -17.13 21.93
N PRO A 149 -18.47 -17.75 21.55
CA PRO A 149 -19.64 -17.01 21.08
C PRO A 149 -20.13 -15.98 22.10
N ARG A 150 -20.49 -14.79 21.62
CA ARG A 150 -21.00 -13.68 22.44
C ARG A 150 -22.27 -13.08 21.84
N ASP A 151 -23.06 -12.48 22.71
CA ASP A 151 -24.29 -11.79 22.37
C ASP A 151 -23.99 -10.32 22.04
N GLY A 152 -24.81 -9.72 21.17
CA GLY A 152 -24.63 -8.32 20.79
C GLY A 152 -25.13 -7.96 19.40
N MET A 153 -24.57 -6.86 18.89
CA MET A 153 -24.93 -6.23 17.62
C MET A 153 -23.80 -6.34 16.60
N SER A 154 -24.02 -7.14 15.55
CA SER A 154 -23.13 -7.25 14.40
C SER A 154 -23.54 -6.23 13.33
N ILE A 155 -22.65 -5.33 12.96
CA ILE A 155 -22.88 -4.23 12.00
C ILE A 155 -22.09 -4.50 10.73
N ASN A 156 -22.68 -4.37 9.55
CA ASN A 156 -21.90 -4.50 8.30
C ASN A 156 -21.03 -3.27 8.08
N ALA A 157 -19.71 -3.46 8.04
CA ALA A 157 -18.75 -2.36 8.05
C ALA A 157 -18.72 -1.59 6.72
N GLU A 158 -18.85 -2.28 5.60
CA GLU A 158 -18.81 -1.73 4.25
C GLU A 158 -20.03 -0.86 3.96
N LEU A 159 -21.22 -1.28 4.41
CA LEU A 159 -22.45 -0.51 4.29
C LEU A 159 -22.38 0.81 5.09
N VAL A 160 -21.72 0.81 6.25
CA VAL A 160 -21.48 2.03 7.02
C VAL A 160 -20.48 2.94 6.31
N GLU A 161 -19.41 2.40 5.73
CA GLU A 161 -18.49 3.16 4.87
C GLU A 161 -19.26 3.85 3.72
N ASP A 162 -20.07 3.10 2.97
CA ASP A 162 -20.85 3.64 1.87
C ASP A 162 -21.85 4.73 2.30
N TYR A 163 -22.47 4.57 3.47
CA TYR A 163 -23.36 5.59 4.03
C TYR A 163 -22.61 6.87 4.40
N LEU A 164 -21.44 6.75 5.03
CA LEU A 164 -20.57 7.90 5.35
C LEU A 164 -20.11 8.61 4.08
N TYR A 165 -19.75 7.86 3.03
CA TYR A 165 -19.41 8.41 1.72
C TYR A 165 -20.54 9.27 1.15
N GLN A 166 -21.79 8.78 1.20
CA GLN A 166 -22.95 9.44 0.61
C GLN A 166 -23.46 10.66 1.41
N HIS A 167 -23.27 10.68 2.73
CA HIS A 167 -23.95 11.63 3.61
C HIS A 167 -23.04 12.54 4.45
N PHE A 168 -21.79 12.13 4.67
CA PHE A 168 -20.86 12.83 5.58
C PHE A 168 -19.63 13.34 4.87
N TYR A 169 -19.03 12.50 4.05
CA TYR A 169 -17.76 12.75 3.38
C TYR A 169 -17.89 13.80 2.27
N GLN A 170 -16.82 14.57 2.10
CA GLN A 170 -16.66 15.53 1.03
C GLN A 170 -15.31 15.28 0.39
N GLU A 171 -15.32 14.94 -0.90
CA GLU A 171 -14.09 14.72 -1.67
C GLU A 171 -13.20 15.99 -1.60
N PRO A 172 -11.89 15.84 -1.33
CA PRO A 172 -10.94 16.95 -1.40
C PRO A 172 -10.98 17.64 -2.76
N VAL A 173 -10.86 18.97 -2.76
CA VAL A 173 -10.82 19.76 -4.00
C VAL A 173 -9.62 20.71 -3.96
N ASN A 174 -8.60 20.42 -4.78
CA ASN A 174 -7.35 21.18 -4.86
C ASN A 174 -6.59 21.28 -3.53
N GLU A 175 -6.70 20.27 -2.69
CA GLU A 175 -5.93 20.12 -1.46
C GLU A 175 -5.62 18.63 -1.22
N THR A 176 -4.50 18.34 -0.57
CA THR A 176 -4.18 16.99 -0.11
C THR A 176 -4.80 16.80 1.27
N SER A 177 -5.97 16.18 1.33
CA SER A 177 -6.68 15.96 2.60
C SER A 177 -7.31 14.58 2.71
N TYR A 178 -7.40 14.08 3.94
CA TYR A 178 -8.11 12.85 4.30
C TYR A 178 -9.09 13.14 5.43
N THR A 179 -10.19 12.38 5.49
CA THR A 179 -11.14 12.48 6.61
C THR A 179 -11.03 11.27 7.53
N PHE A 180 -11.04 11.50 8.84
CA PHE A 180 -11.12 10.42 9.82
C PHE A 180 -12.36 10.64 10.69
N PHE A 181 -13.36 9.79 10.53
CA PHE A 181 -14.55 9.79 11.37
C PHE A 181 -14.28 8.98 12.64
N ILE A 182 -14.48 9.61 13.80
CA ILE A 182 -14.32 8.93 15.08
C ILE A 182 -15.69 8.92 15.77
N ALA A 183 -16.27 7.74 15.89
CA ALA A 183 -17.59 7.53 16.48
C ALA A 183 -17.50 7.08 17.93
N ASN A 184 -18.54 7.44 18.68
CA ASN A 184 -18.88 6.89 19.98
C ASN A 184 -20.35 6.52 19.95
N PHE A 185 -20.62 5.21 19.94
CA PHE A 185 -21.94 4.62 20.05
C PHE A 185 -22.03 3.66 21.24
N SER A 186 -21.39 3.97 22.37
CA SER A 186 -21.50 3.20 23.63
C SER A 186 -22.94 2.99 24.13
N GLU A 187 -23.93 3.65 23.54
CA GLU A 187 -25.35 3.41 23.81
C GLU A 187 -25.91 2.14 23.13
N PHE A 188 -25.18 1.55 22.19
CA PHE A 188 -25.49 0.22 21.65
C PHE A 188 -25.14 -0.89 22.64
N ASP A 189 -24.25 -0.59 23.59
CA ASP A 189 -23.74 -1.56 24.56
C ASP A 189 -24.58 -1.56 25.84
N SER A 190 -24.56 -2.70 26.51
CA SER A 190 -25.14 -2.83 27.84
C SER A 190 -24.15 -2.35 28.91
N ALA A 191 -24.64 -1.71 29.97
CA ALA A 191 -23.79 -1.20 31.04
C ALA A 191 -22.95 -2.27 31.78
N ASP A 192 -23.30 -3.55 31.66
CA ASP A 192 -22.55 -4.67 32.22
C ASP A 192 -21.72 -5.44 31.18
N HIS A 193 -21.62 -4.92 29.95
CA HIS A 193 -20.86 -5.50 28.84
C HIS A 193 -21.34 -6.92 28.43
N SER A 194 -22.57 -7.29 28.81
CA SER A 194 -23.18 -8.56 28.37
C SER A 194 -23.66 -8.53 26.91
N LEU A 195 -23.88 -7.34 26.37
CA LEU A 195 -24.15 -7.03 24.98
C LEU A 195 -23.16 -5.94 24.54
N GLU A 196 -22.43 -6.20 23.46
CA GLU A 196 -21.58 -5.20 22.79
C GLU A 196 -21.96 -5.09 21.31
N HIS A 197 -21.41 -4.10 20.63
CA HIS A 197 -21.42 -3.99 19.18
C HIS A 197 -20.03 -4.14 18.55
N TRP A 198 -20.02 -4.53 17.26
CA TRP A 198 -18.80 -4.63 16.45
C TRP A 198 -19.15 -4.53 14.96
N TYR A 199 -18.12 -4.34 14.14
CA TYR A 199 -18.24 -4.20 12.69
C TYR A 199 -17.74 -5.47 12.00
N ASP A 200 -18.67 -6.25 11.45
CA ASP A 200 -18.35 -7.41 10.62
C ASP A 200 -17.94 -6.97 9.22
N THR A 201 -16.85 -7.54 8.72
CA THR A 201 -16.38 -7.35 7.34
C THR A 201 -16.56 -8.62 6.52
N SER A 202 -16.87 -8.45 5.25
CA SER A 202 -17.00 -9.48 4.23
C SER A 202 -15.81 -9.43 3.26
N GLY A 203 -15.57 -10.52 2.55
CA GLY A 203 -14.44 -10.62 1.63
C GLY A 203 -14.62 -11.82 0.72
N ILE A 204 -13.89 -11.84 -0.38
CA ILE A 204 -13.88 -12.97 -1.30
C ILE A 204 -12.41 -13.33 -1.54
N ASP A 205 -12.07 -14.61 -1.39
CA ASP A 205 -10.74 -15.08 -1.71
C ASP A 205 -10.55 -14.94 -3.22
N LEU A 206 -9.50 -14.21 -3.60
CA LEU A 206 -9.27 -13.79 -4.98
C LEU A 206 -9.23 -15.00 -5.92
N ASP A 207 -8.64 -16.11 -5.50
CA ASP A 207 -8.38 -17.28 -6.34
C ASP A 207 -9.57 -18.25 -6.40
N SER A 208 -10.11 -18.66 -5.26
CA SER A 208 -11.20 -19.62 -5.14
C SER A 208 -12.60 -19.02 -5.34
N GLU A 209 -12.71 -17.69 -5.31
CA GLU A 209 -13.96 -16.93 -5.38
C GLU A 209 -14.96 -17.29 -4.27
N GLN A 210 -14.48 -17.95 -3.22
CA GLN A 210 -15.29 -18.27 -2.05
C GLN A 210 -15.37 -17.07 -1.11
N PRO A 211 -16.52 -16.83 -0.47
CA PRO A 211 -16.63 -15.86 0.61
C PRO A 211 -15.64 -16.18 1.74
N ILE A 212 -14.87 -15.18 2.16
CA ILE A 212 -14.00 -15.26 3.33
C ILE A 212 -14.87 -15.07 4.57
N THR A 213 -15.22 -16.19 5.19
CA THR A 213 -16.00 -16.22 6.44
C THR A 213 -15.12 -16.43 7.67
N TRP A 214 -13.80 -16.41 7.49
CA TRP A 214 -12.81 -16.82 8.49
C TRP A 214 -11.68 -15.80 8.66
N TRP A 215 -11.28 -15.60 9.92
CA TRP A 215 -9.93 -15.24 10.38
C TRP A 215 -8.86 -16.21 9.83
N TYR A 216 -7.60 -15.88 9.53
CA TYR A 216 -6.52 -16.91 9.58
C TYR A 216 -5.44 -16.52 10.57
N SER A 217 -5.50 -17.14 11.74
CA SER A 217 -4.51 -17.00 12.82
C SER A 217 -3.36 -18.01 12.73
N GLY A 218 -3.47 -19.02 11.85
CA GLY A 218 -2.72 -20.26 11.98
C GLY A 218 -3.34 -21.28 12.94
N TYR A 219 -4.31 -20.88 13.78
CA TYR A 219 -5.14 -21.78 14.58
C TYR A 219 -6.40 -22.18 13.77
N GLY A 220 -7.12 -23.24 14.16
CA GLY A 220 -8.29 -23.77 13.42
C GLY A 220 -9.48 -22.80 13.28
N ASN A 221 -10.55 -23.23 12.60
CA ASN A 221 -11.76 -22.48 12.17
C ASN A 221 -12.07 -21.19 12.95
N LEU A 222 -12.24 -20.10 12.21
CA LEU A 222 -12.29 -18.76 12.76
C LEU A 222 -13.65 -18.11 12.59
N SER A 223 -13.97 -17.32 13.60
CA SER A 223 -15.11 -16.44 13.67
C SER A 223 -15.14 -15.42 12.55
N LYS A 224 -16.31 -14.78 12.38
CA LYS A 224 -16.41 -13.54 11.64
C LYS A 224 -15.41 -12.50 12.16
N ARG A 225 -14.89 -11.71 11.23
CA ARG A 225 -13.92 -10.64 11.48
C ARG A 225 -14.64 -9.47 12.14
N ALA A 226 -14.40 -9.29 13.44
CA ALA A 226 -14.95 -8.19 14.21
C ALA A 226 -13.94 -7.03 14.21
N ALA A 227 -14.23 -5.99 13.45
CA ALA A 227 -13.50 -4.73 13.44
C ALA A 227 -14.12 -3.71 14.39
N MET A 228 -13.38 -2.65 14.69
CA MET A 228 -13.89 -1.46 15.39
C MET A 228 -14.22 -0.31 14.42
N GLY A 229 -13.92 -0.50 13.14
CA GLY A 229 -14.02 0.54 12.13
C GLY A 229 -13.72 -0.04 10.76
N TRP A 230 -13.76 0.80 9.73
CA TRP A 230 -13.42 0.41 8.37
C TRP A 230 -13.07 1.62 7.53
N GLY A 231 -12.53 1.40 6.34
CA GLY A 231 -12.17 2.47 5.43
C GLY A 231 -11.22 2.00 4.35
N GLY A 232 -10.83 2.90 3.46
CA GLY A 232 -9.84 2.62 2.42
C GLY A 232 -10.41 2.47 1.01
N ASN A 233 -11.73 2.32 0.86
CA ASN A 233 -12.35 2.42 -0.48
C ASN A 233 -12.40 3.88 -0.97
N TYR A 234 -12.33 4.83 -0.03
CA TYR A 234 -12.31 6.26 -0.28
C TYR A 234 -11.17 6.92 0.52
N ARG A 235 -10.96 8.24 0.36
CA ARG A 235 -9.98 9.02 1.15
C ARG A 235 -10.46 9.35 2.56
N PHE A 236 -11.18 8.42 3.17
CA PHE A 236 -11.55 8.48 4.57
C PHE A 236 -11.57 7.07 5.19
N CYS A 237 -11.47 7.05 6.51
CA CYS A 237 -11.78 5.89 7.32
C CYS A 237 -12.70 6.32 8.46
N TYR A 238 -13.35 5.35 9.10
CA TYR A 238 -14.08 5.55 10.33
C TYR A 238 -13.66 4.54 11.38
N LEU A 239 -13.72 4.96 12.63
CA LEU A 239 -13.45 4.14 13.79
C LEU A 239 -14.50 4.46 14.84
N ASP A 240 -15.25 3.45 15.26
CA ASP A 240 -16.05 3.51 16.47
C ASP A 240 -15.20 3.03 17.63
N VAL A 241 -14.80 3.97 18.48
CA VAL A 241 -13.92 3.65 19.61
C VAL A 241 -14.65 2.99 20.78
N SER A 242 -15.98 2.85 20.70
CA SER A 242 -16.81 2.06 21.62
C SER A 242 -17.11 0.64 21.12
N ALA A 243 -16.78 0.30 19.87
CA ALA A 243 -16.97 -1.04 19.36
C ALA A 243 -15.93 -2.03 19.94
N ARG A 244 -16.25 -3.32 19.92
CA ARG A 244 -15.33 -4.37 20.38
C ARG A 244 -14.65 -5.12 19.24
N SER A 245 -13.37 -5.45 19.40
CA SER A 245 -12.66 -6.37 18.50
C SER A 245 -11.79 -7.37 19.26
N TRP A 246 -12.05 -8.66 19.04
CA TRP A 246 -11.19 -9.76 19.52
C TRP A 246 -9.80 -9.75 18.86
N TYR A 247 -9.64 -9.09 17.70
CA TYR A 247 -8.39 -9.10 16.93
C TYR A 247 -7.25 -8.42 17.70
N LEU A 248 -7.53 -7.31 18.39
CA LEU A 248 -6.50 -6.63 19.19
C LEU A 248 -6.07 -7.44 20.41
N ASP A 249 -6.96 -8.25 20.98
CA ASP A 249 -6.60 -9.21 22.02
C ASP A 249 -5.73 -10.34 21.48
N TYR A 250 -5.98 -10.76 20.24
CA TYR A 250 -5.14 -11.75 19.58
C TYR A 250 -3.75 -11.17 19.34
N VAL A 251 -3.64 -9.98 18.77
CA VAL A 251 -2.36 -9.30 18.49
C VAL A 251 -1.52 -9.17 19.76
N LYS A 252 -2.10 -8.64 20.84
CA LYS A 252 -1.36 -8.44 22.11
C LYS A 252 -0.94 -9.75 22.80
N THR A 253 -1.61 -10.86 22.48
CA THR A 253 -1.37 -12.17 23.13
C THR A 253 -0.44 -13.05 22.30
N ALA A 254 -0.77 -13.26 21.03
CA ALA A 254 -0.07 -14.18 20.14
C ALA A 254 1.06 -13.53 19.33
N TRP A 255 0.98 -12.22 19.06
CA TRP A 255 1.93 -11.50 18.19
C TRP A 255 2.79 -10.48 18.95
N THR A 256 3.10 -10.77 20.21
CA THR A 256 3.96 -9.91 21.05
C THR A 256 5.32 -9.62 20.40
N ALA A 257 5.89 -10.58 19.67
CA ALA A 257 7.15 -10.40 18.94
C ALA A 257 7.07 -9.39 17.76
N LEU A 258 5.86 -9.10 17.28
CA LEU A 258 5.61 -8.14 16.18
C LEU A 258 5.30 -6.72 16.70
N GLY A 259 5.48 -6.47 17.99
CA GLY A 259 5.48 -5.12 18.56
C GLY A 259 4.15 -4.65 19.16
N GLY A 260 3.27 -5.56 19.57
CA GLY A 260 2.18 -5.22 20.49
C GLY A 260 2.66 -5.22 21.94
N ASP A 261 3.51 -4.27 22.34
CA ASP A 261 4.01 -4.21 23.73
C ASP A 261 2.92 -3.87 24.76
N GLY A 262 1.72 -3.53 24.28
CA GLY A 262 0.53 -3.27 25.08
C GLY A 262 0.56 -1.90 25.76
N SER A 263 1.43 -1.00 25.32
CA SER A 263 1.58 0.32 25.95
C SER A 263 0.45 1.29 25.62
N GLU A 264 -0.20 1.12 24.46
CA GLU A 264 -1.36 1.91 24.06
C GLU A 264 -2.57 1.64 24.94
N LEU A 265 -3.33 2.69 25.26
CA LEU A 265 -4.48 2.59 26.15
C LEU A 265 -5.57 1.66 25.60
N TYR A 266 -5.69 1.51 24.27
CA TYR A 266 -6.68 0.63 23.65
C TYR A 266 -6.41 -0.87 23.85
N TYR A 267 -5.21 -1.26 24.28
CA TYR A 267 -4.98 -2.64 24.73
C TYR A 267 -5.44 -2.89 26.16
N LYS A 268 -5.49 -1.82 26.97
CA LYS A 268 -5.90 -1.85 28.37
C LYS A 268 -7.41 -1.65 28.54
N TYR A 269 -7.99 -0.74 27.76
CA TYR A 269 -9.42 -0.47 27.70
C TYR A 269 -9.86 -0.83 26.28
N PRO A 270 -10.48 -1.99 26.07
CA PRO A 270 -10.76 -2.49 24.72
C PRO A 270 -11.81 -1.66 23.96
N ASP A 271 -12.59 -0.85 24.66
CA ASP A 271 -13.56 0.11 24.15
C ASP A 271 -13.63 1.36 25.05
N LEU A 272 -14.32 2.40 24.57
CA LEU A 272 -14.43 3.70 25.22
C LEU A 272 -15.26 3.64 26.52
N ASP A 273 -16.29 2.81 26.59
CA ASP A 273 -17.13 2.67 27.77
C ASP A 273 -16.42 1.93 28.91
N ASN A 274 -15.56 0.94 28.64
CA ASN A 274 -14.64 0.43 29.66
C ASN A 274 -13.72 1.53 30.23
N LEU A 275 -13.22 2.44 29.39
CA LEU A 275 -12.41 3.57 29.85
C LEU A 275 -13.24 4.52 30.72
N THR A 276 -14.45 4.88 30.29
CA THR A 276 -15.27 5.89 30.97
C THR A 276 -15.95 5.37 32.25
N GLN A 277 -16.11 4.06 32.41
CA GLN A 277 -16.45 3.45 33.70
C GLN A 277 -15.36 3.68 34.76
N THR A 278 -14.10 3.78 34.33
CA THR A 278 -12.96 4.01 35.23
C THR A 278 -12.69 5.50 35.43
N PHE A 279 -12.86 6.30 34.38
CA PHE A 279 -12.58 7.74 34.42
C PHE A 279 -13.76 8.56 33.91
N ASP A 280 -14.33 9.40 34.78
CA ASP A 280 -15.44 10.28 34.44
C ASP A 280 -15.05 11.26 33.31
N PRO A 281 -15.69 11.20 32.12
CA PRO A 281 -15.37 12.04 30.96
C PRO A 281 -15.58 13.54 31.19
N HIS A 282 -16.29 13.93 32.26
CA HIS A 282 -16.57 15.32 32.60
C HIS A 282 -15.60 15.90 33.64
N MET A 283 -14.67 15.09 34.13
CA MET A 283 -13.61 15.50 35.05
C MET A 283 -12.30 15.67 34.30
N THR A 284 -11.42 16.57 34.76
CA THR A 284 -10.14 16.85 34.10
C THR A 284 -9.28 15.61 33.90
N GLU A 285 -9.28 14.69 34.86
CA GLU A 285 -8.55 13.42 34.75
C GLU A 285 -9.12 12.51 33.65
N GLY A 286 -10.45 12.37 33.56
CA GLY A 286 -11.07 11.55 32.52
C GLY A 286 -10.97 12.17 31.14
N GLN A 287 -11.10 13.50 31.01
CA GLN A 287 -10.80 14.20 29.75
C GLN A 287 -9.37 13.94 29.27
N ALA A 288 -8.38 13.98 30.18
CA ALA A 288 -6.99 13.68 29.85
C ALA A 288 -6.80 12.21 29.43
N LYS A 289 -7.54 11.28 30.02
CA LYS A 289 -7.49 9.85 29.65
C LYS A 289 -8.15 9.55 28.31
N ILE A 290 -9.30 10.16 28.03
CA ILE A 290 -9.96 10.07 26.73
C ILE A 290 -9.09 10.67 25.64
N GLN A 291 -8.46 11.81 25.90
CA GLN A 291 -7.51 12.42 24.98
C GLN A 291 -6.37 11.46 24.63
N GLN A 292 -5.72 10.85 25.64
CA GLN A 292 -4.65 9.88 25.41
C GLN A 292 -5.16 8.66 24.63
N TYR A 293 -6.36 8.17 24.94
CA TYR A 293 -6.97 7.04 24.26
C TYR A 293 -7.25 7.35 22.78
N LEU A 294 -7.82 8.52 22.51
CA LEU A 294 -8.08 8.98 21.14
C LEU A 294 -6.78 9.27 20.37
N SER A 295 -5.76 9.83 21.02
CA SER A 295 -4.48 10.09 20.36
C SER A 295 -3.76 8.80 19.99
N ASP A 296 -3.82 7.75 20.82
CA ASP A 296 -3.26 6.42 20.48
C ASP A 296 -3.90 5.86 19.19
N TRP A 297 -5.22 5.94 19.07
CA TRP A 297 -5.94 5.53 17.86
C TRP A 297 -5.57 6.40 16.64
N ILE A 298 -5.61 7.72 16.78
CA ILE A 298 -5.32 8.65 15.67
C ILE A 298 -3.86 8.52 15.21
N ASN A 299 -2.91 8.44 16.13
CA ASN A 299 -1.50 8.31 15.83
C ASN A 299 -1.18 6.98 15.14
N SER A 300 -1.91 5.90 15.42
CA SER A 300 -1.81 4.65 14.65
C SER A 300 -2.14 4.87 13.17
N TYR A 301 -3.22 5.59 12.86
CA TYR A 301 -3.57 5.90 11.47
C TYR A 301 -2.58 6.90 10.84
N ILE A 302 -2.14 7.93 11.57
CA ILE A 302 -1.15 8.89 11.07
C ILE A 302 0.16 8.18 10.71
N GLY A 303 0.67 7.35 11.61
CA GLY A 303 1.97 6.69 11.48
C GLY A 303 2.00 5.54 10.47
N ASN A 304 0.89 4.82 10.26
CA ASN A 304 0.87 3.65 9.36
C ASN A 304 0.16 3.89 8.01
N ILE A 305 -0.85 4.77 7.97
CA ILE A 305 -1.71 4.97 6.78
C ILE A 305 -1.41 6.30 6.10
N PHE A 306 -1.48 7.39 6.84
CA PHE A 306 -1.38 8.74 6.26
C PHE A 306 0.07 9.19 6.03
N SER A 307 1.04 8.43 6.52
CA SER A 307 2.47 8.76 6.50
C SER A 307 3.14 8.63 5.14
N LYS A 308 2.46 8.29 4.02
CA LYS A 308 3.08 7.93 2.72
C LYS A 308 4.04 6.70 2.84
N PRO A 309 4.56 6.13 1.73
CA PRO A 309 5.44 4.96 1.80
C PRO A 309 6.76 5.34 2.49
N VAL A 310 7.11 4.63 3.56
CA VAL A 310 8.27 4.95 4.41
C VAL A 310 9.52 4.17 4.01
N SER A 311 9.43 3.24 3.05
CA SER A 311 10.58 2.42 2.69
C SER A 311 11.56 3.19 1.78
N SER A 312 12.85 3.03 2.05
CA SER A 312 13.97 3.57 1.23
C SER A 312 14.02 3.07 -0.23
N LYS A 313 13.01 2.33 -0.70
CA LYS A 313 12.98 1.63 -1.99
C LYS A 313 11.67 1.86 -2.76
N VAL A 314 11.24 3.11 -2.92
CA VAL A 314 10.11 3.40 -3.82
C VAL A 314 10.48 2.97 -5.23
N CYS A 315 9.64 2.12 -5.83
CA CYS A 315 9.77 1.73 -7.23
C CYS A 315 9.46 2.94 -8.11
N ILE A 316 10.48 3.57 -8.71
CA ILE A 316 10.32 4.73 -9.62
C ILE A 316 10.11 4.32 -11.08
N TYR A 317 9.92 3.03 -11.34
CA TYR A 317 9.86 2.47 -12.68
C TYR A 317 8.43 2.45 -13.20
N GLN A 318 8.25 2.81 -14.48
CA GLN A 318 6.98 2.71 -15.17
C GLN A 318 6.61 1.27 -15.53
N THR A 319 7.59 0.35 -15.61
CA THR A 319 7.36 -1.06 -15.94
C THR A 319 7.92 -1.96 -14.86
N VAL A 320 7.08 -2.89 -14.38
CA VAL A 320 7.41 -3.90 -13.37
C VAL A 320 7.12 -5.28 -13.94
N SER A 321 8.15 -6.13 -14.00
CA SER A 321 8.02 -7.55 -14.40
C SER A 321 7.99 -8.43 -13.16
N LEU A 322 6.80 -8.90 -12.79
CA LEU A 322 6.59 -9.85 -11.70
C LEU A 322 6.74 -11.28 -12.23
N GLN A 323 7.84 -11.93 -11.85
CA GLN A 323 8.17 -13.29 -12.30
C GLN A 323 8.03 -14.25 -11.12
N VAL A 324 6.97 -15.06 -11.13
CA VAL A 324 6.71 -16.07 -10.10
C VAL A 324 7.10 -17.45 -10.62
N LYS A 325 7.97 -18.15 -9.90
CA LYS A 325 8.32 -19.55 -10.18
C LYS A 325 7.80 -20.43 -9.05
N VAL A 326 6.82 -21.28 -9.38
CA VAL A 326 6.14 -22.18 -8.45
C VAL A 326 6.88 -23.50 -8.41
N PHE A 327 7.47 -23.81 -7.27
CA PHE A 327 8.09 -25.10 -6.95
C PHE A 327 7.09 -25.92 -6.14
N GLU A 328 6.38 -26.83 -6.80
CA GLU A 328 5.38 -27.68 -6.16
C GLU A 328 5.95 -29.05 -5.79
N ASN A 329 5.59 -29.54 -4.60
CA ASN A 329 5.94 -30.85 -4.09
C ASN A 329 4.69 -31.67 -3.68
N LEU A 330 3.48 -31.17 -3.95
CA LEU A 330 2.25 -31.90 -3.59
C LEU A 330 1.93 -33.02 -4.57
N THR A 331 2.31 -32.89 -5.85
CA THR A 331 2.04 -33.97 -6.82
C THR A 331 2.84 -35.24 -6.52
N ASP A 332 4.02 -35.10 -5.94
CA ASP A 332 4.84 -36.23 -5.46
C ASP A 332 4.23 -36.88 -4.20
N ASN A 333 3.23 -36.23 -3.57
CA ASN A 333 2.47 -36.71 -2.41
C ASN A 333 1.02 -37.10 -2.75
N GLY A 334 0.70 -37.29 -4.04
CA GLY A 334 -0.58 -37.87 -4.48
C GLY A 334 -1.67 -36.87 -4.88
N PHE A 335 -1.37 -35.57 -4.88
CA PHE A 335 -2.27 -34.54 -5.40
C PHE A 335 -2.21 -34.46 -6.93
N ALA A 336 -3.32 -34.23 -7.61
CA ALA A 336 -3.26 -33.90 -9.03
C ALA A 336 -2.86 -32.43 -9.21
N LEU A 337 -2.07 -32.11 -10.25
CA LEU A 337 -1.65 -30.74 -10.51
C LEU A 337 -2.85 -29.81 -10.78
N GLU A 338 -3.88 -30.32 -11.46
CA GLU A 338 -5.12 -29.59 -11.72
C GLU A 338 -5.84 -29.16 -10.44
N ASP A 339 -5.72 -29.93 -9.36
CA ASP A 339 -6.35 -29.62 -8.06
C ASP A 339 -5.65 -28.50 -7.29
N ILE A 340 -4.40 -28.16 -7.65
CA ILE A 340 -3.61 -27.13 -6.94
C ILE A 340 -3.36 -25.87 -7.77
N THR A 341 -3.47 -25.94 -9.11
CA THR A 341 -3.18 -24.79 -9.99
C THR A 341 -4.07 -23.57 -9.79
N TRP A 342 -5.23 -23.72 -9.15
CA TRP A 342 -6.09 -22.59 -8.82
C TRP A 342 -5.47 -21.65 -7.80
N CYS A 343 -4.53 -22.11 -6.96
CA CYS A 343 -4.05 -21.38 -5.80
C CYS A 343 -3.19 -20.17 -6.12
N ILE A 344 -2.84 -19.92 -7.38
CA ILE A 344 -2.22 -18.67 -7.82
C ILE A 344 -2.58 -18.41 -9.28
N ASN A 345 -3.06 -17.22 -9.58
CA ASN A 345 -3.62 -16.91 -10.89
C ASN A 345 -3.01 -15.63 -11.47
N GLN A 346 -2.23 -15.82 -12.54
CA GLN A 346 -1.56 -14.73 -13.27
C GLN A 346 -2.52 -13.62 -13.69
N SER A 347 -3.68 -13.97 -14.26
CA SER A 347 -4.64 -12.97 -14.75
C SER A 347 -5.31 -12.21 -13.63
N LYS A 348 -5.62 -12.86 -12.50
CA LYS A 348 -6.21 -12.20 -11.33
C LYS A 348 -5.24 -11.22 -10.69
N ILE A 349 -3.97 -11.61 -10.52
CA ILE A 349 -2.90 -10.72 -10.05
C ILE A 349 -2.76 -9.52 -10.99
N PHE A 350 -2.63 -9.75 -12.29
CA PHE A 350 -2.50 -8.66 -13.27
C PHE A 350 -3.69 -7.70 -13.24
N ASN A 351 -4.92 -8.22 -13.25
CA ASN A 351 -6.12 -7.39 -13.27
C ASN A 351 -6.25 -6.53 -12.00
N GLN A 352 -5.92 -7.10 -10.84
CA GLN A 352 -5.96 -6.35 -9.58
C GLN A 352 -4.91 -5.23 -9.57
N LEU A 353 -3.65 -5.55 -9.94
CA LEU A 353 -2.58 -4.54 -10.00
C LEU A 353 -2.86 -3.44 -11.03
N GLN A 354 -3.41 -3.80 -12.18
CA GLN A 354 -3.79 -2.85 -13.23
C GLN A 354 -4.98 -1.96 -12.81
N SER A 355 -5.87 -2.48 -11.95
CA SER A 355 -6.97 -1.72 -11.35
C SER A 355 -6.44 -0.71 -10.33
N ASP A 356 -5.57 -1.17 -9.43
CA ASP A 356 -5.10 -0.35 -8.30
C ASP A 356 -4.06 0.69 -8.72
N LEU A 357 -3.18 0.34 -9.66
CA LEU A 357 -2.02 1.16 -10.03
C LEU A 357 -1.94 1.34 -11.56
N PRO A 358 -2.94 1.96 -12.20
CA PRO A 358 -3.11 1.93 -13.65
C PRO A 358 -2.01 2.65 -14.46
N TRP A 359 -1.19 3.47 -13.82
CA TRP A 359 -0.05 4.15 -14.43
C TRP A 359 1.23 3.30 -14.49
N ILE A 360 1.25 2.15 -13.81
CA ILE A 360 2.36 1.19 -13.86
C ILE A 360 2.00 0.09 -14.85
N ASN A 361 2.92 -0.19 -15.78
CA ASN A 361 2.82 -1.28 -16.72
C ASN A 361 3.35 -2.57 -16.08
N PHE A 362 2.44 -3.45 -15.66
CA PHE A 362 2.79 -4.74 -15.09
C PHE A 362 2.92 -5.83 -16.17
N ASP A 363 3.98 -6.61 -16.07
CA ASP A 363 4.15 -7.88 -16.79
C ASP A 363 4.19 -9.00 -15.75
N VAL A 364 3.10 -9.75 -15.61
CA VAL A 364 2.99 -10.83 -14.63
C VAL A 364 3.17 -12.16 -15.33
N LYS A 365 4.12 -12.98 -14.87
CA LYS A 365 4.37 -14.33 -15.35
C LYS A 365 4.37 -15.32 -14.20
N VAL A 366 3.55 -16.37 -14.29
CA VAL A 366 3.56 -17.50 -13.35
C VAL A 366 4.02 -18.77 -14.08
N GLU A 367 5.10 -19.38 -13.60
CA GLU A 367 5.68 -20.60 -14.17
C GLU A 367 5.66 -21.73 -13.15
N TRP A 368 5.05 -22.85 -13.50
CA TRP A 368 4.93 -24.03 -12.62
C TRP A 368 6.00 -25.07 -12.93
N THR A 369 6.58 -25.65 -11.89
CA THR A 369 7.54 -26.73 -12.01
C THR A 369 7.53 -27.63 -10.76
N LYS A 370 7.91 -28.89 -10.92
CA LYS A 370 8.11 -29.78 -9.79
C LYS A 370 9.38 -29.38 -9.06
N LEU A 371 9.34 -29.35 -7.73
CA LEU A 371 10.55 -29.13 -6.95
C LEU A 371 11.60 -30.23 -7.22
N SER A 372 11.15 -31.47 -7.45
CA SER A 372 12.00 -32.61 -7.77
C SER A 372 12.72 -32.53 -9.13
N ASP A 373 12.30 -31.61 -10.03
CA ASP A 373 13.04 -31.32 -11.27
C ASP A 373 14.33 -30.50 -11.01
N TYR A 374 14.50 -29.96 -9.79
CA TYR A 374 15.67 -29.20 -9.35
C TYR A 374 16.36 -29.90 -8.17
N PRO A 375 17.09 -31.01 -8.40
CA PRO A 375 17.60 -31.87 -7.35
C PRO A 375 18.50 -31.13 -6.35
N ASP A 376 19.34 -30.18 -6.81
CA ASP A 376 20.20 -29.40 -5.91
C ASP A 376 19.39 -28.55 -4.92
N LEU A 377 18.31 -27.90 -5.38
CA LEU A 377 17.42 -27.12 -4.52
C LEU A 377 16.57 -28.02 -3.62
N PHE A 378 16.03 -29.11 -4.17
CA PHE A 378 15.25 -30.10 -3.42
C PHE A 378 16.08 -30.67 -2.26
N ASP A 379 17.27 -31.21 -2.55
CA ASP A 379 18.15 -31.79 -1.53
C ASP A 379 18.59 -30.75 -0.50
N TYR A 380 18.84 -29.51 -0.93
CA TYR A 380 19.20 -28.39 -0.04
C TYR A 380 18.09 -28.03 0.95
N LEU A 381 16.83 -28.04 0.50
CA LEU A 381 15.67 -27.79 1.37
C LEU A 381 15.40 -28.99 2.28
N GLN A 382 15.44 -30.21 1.75
CA GLN A 382 15.22 -31.44 2.53
C GLN A 382 16.23 -31.58 3.68
N SER A 383 17.50 -31.21 3.46
CA SER A 383 18.53 -31.28 4.51
C SER A 383 18.34 -30.28 5.65
N ARG A 384 17.36 -29.37 5.55
CA ARG A 384 17.07 -28.29 6.52
C ARG A 384 15.70 -28.42 7.16
N ILE A 385 14.99 -29.52 6.91
CA ILE A 385 13.75 -29.79 7.62
C ILE A 385 14.08 -30.09 9.07
N GLU A 386 13.53 -29.25 9.94
CA GLU A 386 13.51 -29.41 11.38
C GLU A 386 12.09 -29.75 11.82
N GLU A 387 11.92 -30.19 13.07
CA GLU A 387 10.62 -30.54 13.64
C GLU A 387 10.56 -30.10 15.10
N ASP A 388 9.47 -29.42 15.46
CA ASP A 388 9.17 -29.04 16.83
C ASP A 388 7.69 -29.32 17.18
N ILE A 389 7.18 -28.64 18.21
CA ILE A 389 5.82 -28.84 18.69
C ILE A 389 4.74 -28.41 17.69
N ASP A 390 5.06 -27.52 16.76
CA ASP A 390 4.14 -27.04 15.73
C ASP A 390 4.23 -27.84 14.43
N GLY A 391 5.19 -28.78 14.34
CA GLY A 391 5.38 -29.67 13.20
C GLY A 391 6.71 -29.43 12.49
N LYS A 392 6.77 -29.84 11.22
CA LYS A 392 7.97 -29.72 10.39
C LYS A 392 8.09 -28.32 9.81
N TYR A 393 9.31 -27.79 9.84
CA TYR A 393 9.58 -26.48 9.28
C TYR A 393 10.98 -26.39 8.66
N ILE A 394 11.19 -25.34 7.88
CA ILE A 394 12.50 -24.88 7.41
C ILE A 394 12.70 -23.46 7.93
N GLU A 395 13.75 -23.24 8.71
CA GLU A 395 14.18 -21.89 9.06
C GLU A 395 14.86 -21.25 7.85
N VAL A 396 14.21 -20.25 7.28
CA VAL A 396 14.67 -19.60 6.05
C VAL A 396 15.89 -18.73 6.32
N TRP A 397 15.93 -18.06 7.47
CA TRP A 397 17.03 -17.17 7.83
C TRP A 397 18.15 -17.88 8.61
N PRO A 398 19.44 -17.65 8.28
CA PRO A 398 19.96 -16.90 7.14
C PRO A 398 20.25 -17.78 5.92
N GLU A 399 20.28 -19.11 6.07
CA GLU A 399 20.90 -19.99 5.08
C GLU A 399 20.09 -20.16 3.80
N VAL A 400 18.82 -20.54 3.89
CA VAL A 400 17.96 -20.72 2.71
C VAL A 400 17.75 -19.39 2.00
N PHE A 401 17.57 -18.32 2.78
CA PHE A 401 17.50 -16.95 2.26
C PHE A 401 18.70 -16.60 1.39
N ASN A 402 19.92 -16.80 1.90
CA ASN A 402 21.15 -16.50 1.17
C ASN A 402 21.32 -17.40 -0.06
N TYR A 403 20.94 -18.67 0.05
CA TYR A 403 20.95 -19.58 -1.09
C TYR A 403 20.04 -19.07 -2.21
N LEU A 404 18.76 -18.84 -1.93
CA LEU A 404 17.79 -18.38 -2.92
C LEU A 404 18.18 -17.02 -3.51
N SER A 405 18.68 -16.09 -2.70
CA SER A 405 19.13 -14.77 -3.16
C SER A 405 20.29 -14.87 -4.17
N ASN A 406 21.25 -15.77 -3.93
CA ASN A 406 22.42 -15.97 -4.79
C ASN A 406 22.12 -16.73 -6.09
N HIS A 407 21.04 -17.51 -6.14
CA HIS A 407 20.66 -18.30 -7.31
C HIS A 407 19.51 -17.67 -8.11
N ARG A 408 19.13 -16.40 -7.86
CA ARG A 408 18.03 -15.74 -8.59
C ARG A 408 18.22 -15.74 -10.11
N SER A 409 19.45 -15.55 -10.59
CA SER A 409 19.75 -15.59 -12.03
C SER A 409 19.53 -16.96 -12.66
N ASP A 410 19.50 -18.02 -11.86
CA ASP A 410 19.34 -19.39 -12.36
C ASP A 410 17.87 -19.72 -12.64
N TYR A 411 16.96 -18.98 -12.00
CA TYR A 411 15.53 -19.23 -12.04
C TYR A 411 14.72 -18.13 -12.73
N PHE A 412 15.26 -16.91 -12.81
CA PHE A 412 14.56 -15.73 -13.29
C PHE A 412 15.37 -14.98 -14.36
N ASN A 413 14.67 -14.33 -15.28
CA ASN A 413 15.31 -13.46 -16.25
C ASN A 413 15.45 -12.05 -15.67
N LEU A 414 16.61 -11.78 -15.08
CA LEU A 414 16.92 -10.49 -14.46
C LEU A 414 17.34 -9.39 -15.47
N GLU A 415 17.47 -9.74 -16.75
CA GLU A 415 17.91 -8.83 -17.82
C GLU A 415 16.75 -8.21 -18.62
N THR A 416 15.49 -8.47 -18.25
CA THR A 416 14.33 -7.87 -18.92
C THR A 416 14.26 -6.35 -18.70
N VAL A 417 13.48 -5.67 -19.53
CA VAL A 417 13.25 -4.23 -19.39
C VAL A 417 12.46 -3.91 -18.13
N GLY A 418 12.83 -2.82 -17.45
CA GLY A 418 12.14 -2.34 -16.25
C GLY A 418 12.66 -2.95 -14.94
N PHE A 419 11.84 -2.92 -13.91
CA PHE A 419 12.14 -3.51 -12.62
C PHE A 419 11.67 -4.96 -12.58
N VAL A 420 12.60 -5.90 -12.41
CA VAL A 420 12.26 -7.32 -12.26
C VAL A 420 12.04 -7.62 -10.79
N LEU A 421 10.91 -8.26 -10.51
CA LEU A 421 10.54 -8.70 -9.18
C LEU A 421 10.42 -10.23 -9.15
N PRO A 422 11.48 -10.93 -8.72
CA PRO A 422 11.49 -12.39 -8.68
C PRO A 422 10.79 -12.93 -7.43
N CYS A 423 9.86 -13.86 -7.61
CA CYS A 423 9.18 -14.54 -6.52
C CYS A 423 9.37 -16.05 -6.60
N TYR A 424 9.95 -16.65 -5.56
CA TYR A 424 9.91 -18.08 -5.33
C TYR A 424 8.61 -18.45 -4.64
N PHE A 425 7.79 -19.31 -5.23
CA PHE A 425 6.59 -19.81 -4.56
C PHE A 425 6.72 -21.30 -4.29
N PHE A 426 6.81 -21.71 -3.03
CA PHE A 426 6.88 -23.11 -2.64
C PHE A 426 5.51 -23.63 -2.25
N ILE A 427 5.15 -24.79 -2.79
CA ILE A 427 3.98 -25.56 -2.35
C ILE A 427 4.48 -26.86 -1.73
N THR A 428 4.32 -26.99 -0.42
CA THR A 428 4.90 -28.08 0.37
C THR A 428 3.84 -29.01 0.95
N ASN A 429 4.26 -30.25 1.26
CA ASN A 429 3.46 -31.19 2.03
C ASN A 429 3.85 -31.10 3.51
N GLU A 430 3.04 -30.41 4.31
CA GLU A 430 3.20 -30.29 5.78
C GLU A 430 4.58 -29.79 6.24
N VAL A 431 5.25 -28.93 5.46
CA VAL A 431 6.51 -28.28 5.85
C VAL A 431 6.36 -26.78 5.78
N ASP A 432 6.35 -26.11 6.94
CA ASP A 432 6.26 -24.66 7.05
C ASP A 432 7.62 -23.98 6.82
N PHE A 433 7.60 -22.70 6.48
CA PHE A 433 8.78 -21.84 6.40
C PHE A 433 8.72 -20.82 7.51
N ARG A 434 9.84 -20.62 8.20
CA ARG A 434 9.98 -19.67 9.29
C ARG A 434 11.03 -18.62 9.01
N TYR A 435 10.82 -17.41 9.52
CA TYR A 435 11.79 -16.33 9.49
C TYR A 435 11.94 -15.74 10.89
N GLY A 436 13.10 -15.95 11.50
CA GLY A 436 13.33 -15.57 12.89
C GLY A 436 12.45 -16.36 13.87
N GLY A 437 12.15 -17.62 13.52
CA GLY A 437 11.26 -18.49 14.31
C GLY A 437 9.76 -18.28 14.12
N ILE A 438 9.33 -17.36 13.24
CA ILE A 438 7.91 -17.09 12.96
C ILE A 438 7.52 -17.69 11.61
N SER A 439 6.48 -18.52 11.57
CA SER A 439 5.94 -19.06 10.32
C SER A 439 5.31 -17.96 9.46
N PHE A 440 5.48 -18.03 8.14
CA PHE A 440 4.95 -17.04 7.22
C PHE A 440 4.34 -17.67 5.96
N ALA A 441 3.36 -16.98 5.36
CA ALA A 441 2.80 -17.32 4.04
C ALA A 441 3.49 -16.54 2.90
N GLY A 442 4.01 -15.35 3.21
CA GLY A 442 4.80 -14.53 2.31
C GLY A 442 5.92 -13.79 3.05
N LEU A 443 7.00 -13.50 2.33
CA LEU A 443 8.14 -12.72 2.81
C LEU A 443 8.71 -11.88 1.64
N GLY A 444 8.58 -10.56 1.73
CA GLY A 444 8.91 -9.61 0.65
C GLY A 444 9.68 -8.35 1.10
N GLY A 445 9.70 -7.30 0.25
CA GLY A 445 10.33 -5.99 0.53
C GLY A 445 11.85 -5.91 0.28
N MET A 446 12.44 -7.00 -0.18
CA MET A 446 13.88 -7.14 -0.41
C MET A 446 14.29 -7.06 -1.89
N GLY A 447 13.35 -6.71 -2.77
CA GLY A 447 13.53 -6.73 -4.23
C GLY A 447 13.46 -8.15 -4.81
N TRP A 448 12.84 -9.07 -4.08
CA TRP A 448 12.43 -10.42 -4.44
C TRP A 448 11.55 -10.96 -3.30
N GLU A 449 10.78 -12.02 -3.55
CA GLU A 449 9.81 -12.58 -2.62
C GLU A 449 9.96 -14.09 -2.44
N ILE A 450 9.48 -14.57 -1.29
CA ILE A 450 9.20 -15.98 -1.04
C ILE A 450 7.73 -16.10 -0.65
N LEU A 451 6.99 -16.96 -1.34
CA LEU A 451 5.66 -17.41 -0.94
C LEU A 451 5.72 -18.86 -0.49
N LEU A 452 4.85 -19.20 0.45
CA LEU A 452 4.65 -20.55 0.92
C LEU A 452 3.16 -20.86 0.99
N ALA A 453 2.79 -22.01 0.43
CA ALA A 453 1.54 -22.68 0.72
C ALA A 453 1.81 -24.11 1.17
N THR A 454 1.08 -24.55 2.18
CA THR A 454 1.03 -25.96 2.59
C THR A 454 -0.31 -26.55 2.19
N GLN A 455 -0.41 -27.88 2.17
CA GLN A 455 -1.70 -28.56 1.97
C GLN A 455 -2.82 -27.97 2.86
N ASN A 456 -2.53 -27.71 4.14
CA ASN A 456 -3.51 -27.23 5.12
C ASN A 456 -3.80 -25.72 5.03
N SER A 457 -2.94 -24.95 4.35
CA SER A 457 -3.25 -23.56 4.03
C SER A 457 -4.13 -23.45 2.78
N LEU A 458 -3.96 -24.35 1.81
CA LEU A 458 -4.73 -24.37 0.57
C LEU A 458 -6.11 -25.01 0.72
N PHE A 459 -6.24 -26.02 1.58
CA PHE A 459 -7.46 -26.82 1.71
C PHE A 459 -7.91 -26.92 3.16
N GLU A 460 -9.21 -26.82 3.40
CA GLU A 460 -9.79 -27.01 4.74
C GLU A 460 -9.52 -28.44 5.22
N ASN A 461 -8.82 -28.59 6.34
CA ASN A 461 -8.40 -29.88 6.88
C ASN A 461 -7.69 -30.79 5.85
N GLY A 462 -7.04 -30.18 4.85
CA GLY A 462 -6.38 -30.89 3.76
C GLY A 462 -7.32 -31.59 2.77
N GLN A 463 -8.63 -31.28 2.78
CA GLN A 463 -9.63 -31.88 1.89
C GLN A 463 -9.70 -31.17 0.54
N LEU A 464 -9.37 -31.89 -0.53
CA LEU A 464 -9.29 -31.38 -1.91
C LEU A 464 -10.55 -30.65 -2.41
N ASP A 465 -11.73 -31.08 -1.97
CA ASP A 465 -13.02 -30.52 -2.37
C ASP A 465 -13.42 -29.27 -1.58
N GLN A 466 -12.56 -28.82 -0.64
CA GLN A 466 -12.77 -27.65 0.21
C GLN A 466 -11.58 -26.70 0.08
N PRO A 467 -11.46 -25.96 -1.05
CA PRO A 467 -10.45 -24.93 -1.19
C PRO A 467 -10.65 -23.87 -0.11
N ARG A 468 -9.55 -23.49 0.55
CA ARG A 468 -9.55 -22.53 1.65
C ARG A 468 -9.09 -21.16 1.19
N ARG A 469 -7.84 -21.06 0.74
CA ARG A 469 -7.17 -19.78 0.45
C ARG A 469 -6.20 -19.92 -0.71
N GLY A 470 -6.23 -18.96 -1.63
CA GLY A 470 -5.19 -18.79 -2.64
C GLY A 470 -4.06 -17.83 -2.26
N MET A 471 -3.05 -17.80 -3.10
CA MET A 471 -1.79 -17.09 -2.88
C MET A 471 -1.64 -15.85 -3.77
N SER A 472 -2.58 -15.57 -4.68
CA SER A 472 -2.54 -14.35 -5.50
C SER A 472 -2.59 -13.10 -4.63
N GLN A 473 -3.42 -13.09 -3.60
CA GLN A 473 -3.50 -11.98 -2.65
C GLN A 473 -2.20 -11.83 -1.84
N VAL A 474 -1.59 -12.94 -1.42
CA VAL A 474 -0.29 -12.90 -0.72
C VAL A 474 0.79 -12.36 -1.65
N MET A 475 0.81 -12.76 -2.92
CA MET A 475 1.73 -12.20 -3.91
C MET A 475 1.54 -10.68 -4.06
N ILE A 476 0.31 -10.19 -4.11
CA ILE A 476 0.03 -8.76 -4.18
C ILE A 476 0.53 -8.05 -2.91
N HIS A 477 0.28 -8.62 -1.72
CA HIS A 477 0.82 -8.12 -0.45
C HIS A 477 2.36 -7.98 -0.49
N GLU A 478 3.07 -9.04 -0.88
CA GLU A 478 4.54 -9.01 -0.89
C GLU A 478 5.10 -8.05 -1.95
N LEU A 479 4.42 -7.92 -3.10
CA LEU A 479 4.74 -6.88 -4.08
C LEU A 479 4.57 -5.49 -3.47
N GLY A 480 3.55 -5.27 -2.62
CA GLY A 480 3.35 -4.00 -1.92
C GLY A 480 4.57 -3.57 -1.13
N HIS A 481 5.19 -4.50 -0.38
CA HIS A 481 6.46 -4.25 0.29
C HIS A 481 7.59 -3.88 -0.67
N SER A 482 7.65 -4.53 -1.84
CA SER A 482 8.63 -4.22 -2.88
C SER A 482 8.37 -2.89 -3.61
N LEU A 483 7.14 -2.38 -3.58
CA LEU A 483 6.77 -1.02 -3.99
C LEU A 483 7.01 0.01 -2.87
N GLY A 484 7.30 -0.46 -1.66
CA GLY A 484 7.67 0.33 -0.50
C GLY A 484 6.54 0.62 0.48
N LEU A 485 5.42 -0.07 0.34
CA LEU A 485 4.29 0.03 1.28
C LEU A 485 4.61 -0.67 2.61
N PRO A 486 4.40 0.01 3.75
CA PRO A 486 4.38 -0.65 5.04
C PRO A 486 3.09 -1.45 5.22
N HIS A 487 3.00 -2.19 6.32
CA HIS A 487 1.71 -2.66 6.80
C HIS A 487 0.89 -1.48 7.36
N PRO A 488 -0.46 -1.56 7.37
CA PRO A 488 -1.34 -0.58 8.01
C PRO A 488 -1.32 -0.67 9.54
N HIS A 489 -0.28 -1.28 10.11
CA HIS A 489 -0.04 -1.51 11.52
C HIS A 489 1.46 -1.70 11.72
N SER A 490 1.97 -1.39 12.91
CA SER A 490 3.38 -1.62 13.22
C SER A 490 3.61 -1.66 14.71
N GLY A 491 4.75 -2.22 15.13
CA GLY A 491 5.19 -2.09 16.52
C GLY A 491 5.59 -0.67 16.94
N THR A 492 5.73 0.25 15.99
CA THR A 492 6.15 1.64 16.27
C THR A 492 4.94 2.55 16.50
N PHE A 493 3.89 2.37 15.71
CA PHE A 493 2.70 3.23 15.72
C PHE A 493 1.45 2.51 16.22
N GLY A 494 1.56 1.22 16.54
CA GLY A 494 0.46 0.41 17.01
C GLY A 494 -0.33 -0.27 15.90
N TRP A 495 -1.38 -1.00 16.32
CA TRP A 495 -2.18 -1.87 15.45
C TRP A 495 -3.62 -1.36 15.24
N GLY A 496 -3.98 -0.21 15.81
CA GLY A 496 -5.32 0.35 15.70
C GLY A 496 -5.78 0.61 14.26
N SER A 497 -4.83 0.90 13.36
CA SER A 497 -5.11 1.14 11.95
C SER A 497 -5.22 -0.13 11.09
N SER A 498 -5.24 -1.32 11.69
CA SER A 498 -5.40 -2.60 10.96
C SER A 498 -6.76 -2.71 10.23
N PHE A 499 -7.76 -1.95 10.67
CA PHE A 499 -9.13 -1.99 10.16
C PHE A 499 -9.31 -1.09 8.93
N VAL A 500 -8.60 -1.45 7.86
CA VAL A 500 -8.67 -0.79 6.55
C VAL A 500 -8.77 -1.85 5.46
N ALA A 501 -9.58 -1.59 4.44
CA ALA A 501 -9.76 -2.41 3.25
C ALA A 501 -8.49 -2.37 2.37
N ASP A 502 -7.44 -3.06 2.82
CA ASP A 502 -6.13 -3.08 2.18
C ASP A 502 -5.50 -4.47 2.22
N VAL A 503 -4.97 -4.93 1.09
CA VAL A 503 -4.22 -6.19 0.95
C VAL A 503 -3.00 -6.25 1.87
N MET A 504 -2.45 -5.11 2.26
CA MET A 504 -1.35 -5.01 3.23
C MET A 504 -1.80 -5.28 4.67
N SER A 505 -3.11 -5.32 4.97
CA SER A 505 -3.61 -5.64 6.31
C SER A 505 -3.63 -7.15 6.55
N TYR A 506 -3.12 -7.59 7.70
CA TYR A 506 -3.29 -8.96 8.18
C TYR A 506 -4.72 -9.27 8.64
N PHE A 507 -5.55 -8.24 8.83
CA PHE A 507 -6.95 -8.39 9.22
C PHE A 507 -7.91 -8.43 8.02
N ALA A 508 -7.72 -7.50 7.08
CA ALA A 508 -8.76 -7.12 6.13
C ALA A 508 -9.03 -8.14 5.03
N MET A 509 -8.06 -9.00 4.72
CA MET A 509 -8.14 -9.99 3.64
C MET A 509 -8.73 -9.43 2.33
N GLU A 510 -8.47 -8.16 2.01
CA GLU A 510 -8.87 -7.56 0.73
C GLU A 510 -7.88 -7.87 -0.39
N PRO A 511 -8.33 -8.06 -1.64
CA PRO A 511 -7.44 -8.42 -2.74
C PRO A 511 -6.57 -7.26 -3.23
N GLY A 512 -6.97 -6.01 -3.01
CA GLY A 512 -6.35 -4.81 -3.57
C GLY A 512 -5.80 -3.82 -2.54
N TYR A 513 -5.03 -2.85 -3.02
CA TYR A 513 -4.56 -1.73 -2.21
C TYR A 513 -5.70 -0.74 -1.94
N SER A 514 -5.77 -0.22 -0.72
CA SER A 514 -6.68 0.88 -0.39
C SER A 514 -6.33 2.14 -1.18
N THR A 515 -7.29 3.04 -1.30
CA THR A 515 -7.09 4.39 -1.86
C THR A 515 -5.92 5.10 -1.17
N PHE A 516 -5.71 4.91 0.14
CA PHE A 516 -4.58 5.48 0.85
C PHE A 516 -3.24 5.00 0.29
N TYR A 517 -3.12 3.69 0.00
CA TYR A 517 -1.86 3.11 -0.50
C TYR A 517 -1.68 3.30 -2.00
N GLN A 518 -2.76 3.38 -2.77
CA GLN A 518 -2.73 3.86 -4.16
C GLN A 518 -2.23 5.32 -4.21
N ASP A 519 -2.80 6.20 -3.38
CA ASP A 519 -2.37 7.59 -3.24
C ASP A 519 -0.92 7.66 -2.78
N ALA A 520 -0.51 6.85 -1.81
CA ALA A 520 0.86 6.78 -1.29
C ALA A 520 1.88 6.43 -2.38
N ILE A 521 1.63 5.39 -3.18
CA ILE A 521 2.50 5.01 -4.30
C ILE A 521 2.51 6.10 -5.37
N GLY A 522 1.33 6.56 -5.79
CA GLY A 522 1.21 7.56 -6.85
C GLY A 522 1.88 8.88 -6.48
N CYS A 523 1.73 9.30 -5.22
CA CYS A 523 2.40 10.44 -4.63
C CYS A 523 3.93 10.29 -4.68
N ALA A 524 4.47 9.19 -4.13
CA ALA A 524 5.91 8.97 -4.05
C ALA A 524 6.56 8.83 -5.44
N GLN A 525 5.89 8.15 -6.38
CA GLN A 525 6.37 8.06 -7.76
C GLN A 525 6.33 9.40 -8.49
N THR A 526 5.28 10.19 -8.28
CA THR A 526 5.17 11.53 -8.85
C THR A 526 6.30 12.42 -8.35
N GLU A 527 6.48 12.52 -7.03
CA GLU A 527 7.53 13.36 -6.42
C GLU A 527 8.91 13.00 -6.96
N ALA A 528 9.27 11.71 -6.91
CA ALA A 528 10.57 11.25 -7.37
C ALA A 528 10.77 11.53 -8.88
N ASN A 529 9.82 11.15 -9.74
CA ASN A 529 9.95 11.36 -11.18
C ASN A 529 9.88 12.83 -11.58
N PHE A 530 9.13 13.65 -10.86
CA PHE A 530 9.06 15.09 -11.09
C PHE A 530 10.39 15.77 -10.74
N HIS A 531 11.01 15.43 -9.60
CA HIS A 531 12.32 15.95 -9.25
C HIS A 531 13.40 15.56 -10.26
N TYR A 532 13.39 14.31 -10.72
CA TYR A 532 14.29 13.88 -11.80
C TYR A 532 14.01 14.63 -13.11
N ALA A 533 12.74 14.73 -13.51
CA ALA A 533 12.33 15.44 -14.72
C ALA A 533 12.74 16.90 -14.72
N LEU A 534 12.61 17.63 -13.59
CA LEU A 534 13.07 19.00 -13.48
C LEU A 534 14.59 19.12 -13.69
N THR A 535 15.36 18.26 -13.01
CA THR A 535 16.83 18.24 -13.12
C THR A 535 17.29 17.91 -14.55
N GLU A 536 16.63 16.93 -15.16
CA GLU A 536 16.87 16.50 -16.55
C GLU A 536 16.48 17.64 -17.52
N TYR A 537 15.34 18.31 -17.31
CA TYR A 537 14.89 19.44 -18.13
C TYR A 537 15.85 20.63 -18.09
N GLU A 538 16.38 20.98 -16.92
CA GLU A 538 17.41 22.01 -16.81
C GLU A 538 18.65 21.68 -17.67
N THR A 539 19.10 20.43 -17.59
CA THR A 539 20.25 19.95 -18.34
C THR A 539 19.95 19.99 -19.85
N ALA A 540 18.74 19.57 -20.24
CA ALA A 540 18.31 19.58 -21.63
C ALA A 540 18.19 21.00 -22.21
N LEU A 541 17.69 21.97 -21.43
CA LEU A 541 17.64 23.37 -21.84
C LEU A 541 19.03 23.97 -22.05
N GLN A 542 20.00 23.63 -21.20
CA GLN A 542 21.39 24.08 -21.39
C GLN A 542 21.97 23.50 -22.67
N LEU A 543 21.82 22.20 -22.91
CA LEU A 543 22.29 21.56 -24.15
C LEU A 543 21.60 22.13 -25.40
N TYR A 544 20.30 22.44 -25.29
CA TYR A 544 19.55 23.09 -26.36
C TYR A 544 20.09 24.49 -26.68
N ALA A 545 20.39 25.29 -25.66
CA ALA A 545 21.00 26.60 -25.82
C ALA A 545 22.42 26.51 -26.41
N ASP A 546 23.24 25.58 -25.93
CA ASP A 546 24.59 25.34 -26.42
C ASP A 546 24.60 24.87 -27.90
N ALA A 547 23.55 24.17 -28.33
CA ALA A 547 23.33 23.76 -29.72
C ALA A 547 22.83 24.91 -30.63
N GLY A 548 22.71 26.14 -30.12
CA GLY A 548 22.25 27.30 -30.88
C GLY A 548 20.74 27.36 -31.07
N GLU A 549 19.98 26.76 -30.15
CA GLU A 549 18.51 26.80 -30.13
C GLU A 549 17.85 26.34 -31.44
N PRO A 550 18.07 25.07 -31.86
CA PRO A 550 17.51 24.55 -33.09
C PRO A 550 15.97 24.61 -33.09
N GLN A 551 15.41 25.47 -33.95
CA GLN A 551 13.97 25.73 -34.06
C GLN A 551 13.10 24.46 -34.20
N ALA A 552 13.64 23.38 -34.76
CA ALA A 552 12.95 22.10 -34.92
C ALA A 552 12.58 21.44 -33.57
N LEU A 553 13.21 21.84 -32.45
CA LEU A 553 12.98 21.27 -31.12
C LEU A 553 12.10 22.16 -30.23
N ASN A 554 11.73 23.37 -30.67
CA ASN A 554 10.93 24.30 -29.87
C ASN A 554 9.57 23.72 -29.44
N ASP A 555 8.92 22.98 -30.33
CA ASP A 555 7.61 22.38 -30.04
C ASP A 555 7.73 21.28 -28.96
N LEU A 556 8.82 20.49 -28.98
CA LEU A 556 9.08 19.46 -27.97
C LEU A 556 9.38 20.09 -26.60
N ILE A 557 10.24 21.12 -26.56
CA ILE A 557 10.54 21.86 -25.32
C ILE A 557 9.27 22.48 -24.73
N THR A 558 8.42 23.05 -25.58
CA THR A 558 7.14 23.64 -25.16
C THR A 558 6.23 22.57 -24.55
N GLN A 559 6.13 21.39 -25.16
CA GLN A 559 5.33 20.28 -24.64
C GLN A 559 5.85 19.74 -23.31
N ILE A 560 7.18 19.63 -23.16
CA ILE A 560 7.82 19.23 -21.90
C ILE A 560 7.47 20.24 -20.80
N TYR A 561 7.64 21.53 -21.07
CA TYR A 561 7.31 22.60 -20.13
C TYR A 561 5.83 22.56 -19.73
N ASP A 562 4.92 22.51 -20.71
CA ASP A 562 3.49 22.51 -20.45
C ASP A 562 3.11 21.29 -19.58
N SER A 563 3.70 20.12 -19.84
CA SER A 563 3.48 18.91 -19.04
C SER A 563 4.04 19.05 -17.62
N LEU A 564 5.23 19.62 -17.45
CA LEU A 564 5.82 19.91 -16.13
C LEU A 564 4.91 20.81 -15.29
N THR A 565 4.24 21.80 -15.91
CA THR A 565 3.32 22.69 -15.18
C THR A 565 2.00 22.04 -14.79
N LEU A 566 1.60 20.94 -15.44
CA LEU A 566 0.36 20.22 -15.11
C LEU A 566 0.55 19.20 -13.97
N ILE A 567 1.75 18.68 -13.77
CA ILE A 567 2.03 17.65 -12.74
C ILE A 567 1.59 18.11 -11.34
N PRO A 568 2.00 19.29 -10.83
CA PRO A 568 1.56 19.76 -9.51
C PRO A 568 0.07 20.06 -9.42
N THR A 569 -0.57 20.43 -10.54
CA THR A 569 -2.04 20.65 -10.57
C THR A 569 -2.76 19.34 -10.28
N TYR A 570 -2.41 18.26 -10.98
CA TYR A 570 -2.98 16.93 -10.73
C TYR A 570 -2.63 16.40 -9.35
N TYR A 571 -1.39 16.64 -8.89
CA TYR A 571 -0.93 16.22 -7.56
C TYR A 571 -1.78 16.86 -6.44
N LYS A 572 -2.03 18.18 -6.50
CA LYS A 572 -2.89 18.89 -5.54
C LYS A 572 -4.35 18.44 -5.58
N GLN A 573 -4.80 17.92 -6.72
CA GLN A 573 -6.13 17.34 -6.87
C GLN A 573 -6.18 15.88 -6.40
N MET A 574 -5.06 15.34 -5.91
CA MET A 574 -4.89 13.92 -5.59
C MET A 574 -5.20 13.01 -6.80
N ASP A 575 -5.08 13.52 -8.02
CA ASP A 575 -5.12 12.71 -9.25
C ASP A 575 -3.73 12.17 -9.53
N TYR A 576 -3.25 11.30 -8.64
CA TYR A 576 -1.90 10.77 -8.72
C TYR A 576 -1.68 9.88 -9.94
N ASN A 577 -2.74 9.29 -10.51
CA ASN A 577 -2.66 8.58 -11.78
C ASN A 577 -2.24 9.50 -12.92
N GLN A 578 -2.94 10.63 -13.11
CA GLN A 578 -2.56 11.61 -14.13
C GLN A 578 -1.21 12.24 -13.81
N SER A 579 -0.95 12.56 -12.54
CA SER A 579 0.30 13.19 -12.12
C SER A 579 1.52 12.30 -12.42
N ALA A 580 1.49 11.02 -12.01
CA ALA A 580 2.54 10.05 -12.28
C ALA A 580 2.70 9.76 -13.78
N THR A 581 1.59 9.58 -14.50
CA THR A 581 1.61 9.38 -15.96
C THR A 581 2.29 10.55 -16.68
N LYS A 582 1.97 11.80 -16.30
CA LYS A 582 2.61 12.98 -16.90
C LYS A 582 4.09 13.07 -16.54
N ALA A 583 4.48 12.69 -15.33
CA ALA A 583 5.88 12.64 -14.93
C ALA A 583 6.67 11.65 -15.82
N PHE A 584 6.13 10.45 -16.10
CA PHE A 584 6.76 9.51 -17.02
C PHE A 584 6.89 10.05 -18.45
N VAL A 585 5.80 10.61 -19.00
CA VAL A 585 5.81 11.19 -20.36
C VAL A 585 6.86 12.29 -20.49
N VAL A 586 7.03 13.15 -19.48
CA VAL A 586 8.07 14.17 -19.49
C VAL A 586 9.47 13.56 -19.58
N ARG A 587 9.74 12.50 -18.81
CA ARG A 587 11.06 11.85 -18.82
C ARG A 587 11.35 11.15 -20.16
N GLU A 588 10.34 10.53 -20.77
CA GLU A 588 10.48 9.98 -22.13
C GLU A 588 10.79 11.07 -23.17
N GLN A 589 10.07 12.19 -23.11
CA GLN A 589 10.30 13.34 -23.99
C GLN A 589 11.68 13.97 -23.80
N LEU A 590 12.16 14.04 -22.55
CA LEU A 590 13.49 14.50 -22.21
C LEU A 590 14.57 13.59 -22.78
N GLN A 591 14.40 12.27 -22.67
CA GLN A 591 15.31 11.30 -23.29
C GLN A 591 15.35 11.49 -24.82
N GLN A 592 14.20 11.63 -25.47
CA GLN A 592 14.13 11.92 -26.91
C GLN A 592 14.87 13.21 -27.28
N LEU A 593 14.73 14.26 -26.46
CA LEU A 593 15.42 15.53 -26.65
C LEU A 593 16.95 15.36 -26.54
N PHE A 594 17.43 14.64 -25.52
CA PHE A 594 18.85 14.35 -25.35
C PHE A 594 19.42 13.58 -26.55
N ASP A 595 18.76 12.52 -26.97
CA ASP A 595 19.20 11.69 -28.11
C ASP A 595 19.31 12.53 -29.39
N THR A 596 18.34 13.43 -29.61
CA THR A 596 18.34 14.31 -30.78
C THR A 596 19.50 15.31 -30.73
N LEU A 597 19.73 15.95 -29.58
CA LEU A 597 20.81 16.92 -29.39
C LEU A 597 22.20 16.27 -29.55
N GLN A 598 22.41 15.07 -29.01
CA GLN A 598 23.67 14.33 -29.15
C GLN A 598 23.95 13.91 -30.59
N ASN A 599 22.93 13.49 -31.33
CA ASN A 599 23.05 13.10 -32.74
C ASN A 599 23.28 14.31 -33.67
N THR A 600 22.78 15.50 -33.33
CA THR A 600 23.07 16.72 -34.09
C THR A 600 24.53 17.19 -33.95
N GLY A 601 25.22 16.86 -32.85
CA GLY A 601 26.62 17.21 -32.62
C GLY A 601 27.65 16.33 -33.35
N THR A 602 27.26 15.16 -33.86
CA THR A 602 28.18 14.14 -34.42
C THR A 602 28.18 14.04 -35.95
N SER A 603 27.50 14.95 -36.66
CA SER A 603 27.58 15.03 -38.14
C SER A 603 28.95 15.52 -38.69
N SER A 604 29.99 15.54 -37.86
CA SER A 604 31.41 15.61 -38.26
C SER A 604 32.09 14.26 -38.01
N SER A 605 31.84 13.31 -38.91
CA SER A 605 32.47 11.99 -39.07
C SER A 605 32.52 11.07 -37.83
N LYS A 606 31.70 10.01 -37.85
CA LYS A 606 32.16 8.62 -37.63
C LYS A 606 31.06 7.60 -37.88
N THR A 607 31.49 6.49 -38.43
CA THR A 607 30.76 5.30 -38.84
C THR A 607 30.03 4.66 -37.66
N LEU A 608 28.72 4.39 -37.83
CA LEU A 608 27.87 3.68 -36.87
C LEU A 608 28.34 2.23 -36.64
N THR A 609 28.56 1.86 -35.39
CA THR A 609 28.30 0.51 -34.88
C THR A 609 27.31 0.63 -33.73
N SER A 610 26.12 0.08 -33.92
CA SER A 610 25.01 0.07 -32.98
C SER A 610 25.26 -0.93 -31.85
N THR A 611 25.35 -0.44 -30.63
CA THR A 611 25.03 -1.18 -29.41
C THR A 611 24.31 -0.23 -28.47
N SER A 612 23.15 -0.68 -28.02
CA SER A 612 22.18 -0.02 -27.15
C SER A 612 22.83 0.50 -25.87
N TYR A 613 22.68 1.79 -25.59
CA TYR A 613 23.05 2.40 -24.32
C TYR A 613 21.80 2.66 -23.47
N PHE A 614 21.43 1.68 -22.65
CA PHE A 614 20.81 1.94 -21.35
C PHE A 614 21.95 2.25 -20.39
N GLY A 615 22.11 3.50 -19.95
CA GLY A 615 23.25 3.85 -19.12
C GLY A 615 23.49 5.33 -18.87
N ILE A 616 22.45 6.10 -18.54
CA ILE A 616 22.64 7.37 -17.82
C ILE A 616 22.01 7.26 -16.44
N SER A 617 22.53 6.32 -15.66
CA SER A 617 22.38 6.26 -14.20
C SER A 617 23.76 6.19 -13.50
N LEU A 618 24.87 6.28 -14.25
CA LEU A 618 26.22 6.11 -13.69
C LEU A 618 26.97 7.41 -13.32
N ALA A 619 26.44 8.60 -13.62
CA ALA A 619 27.18 9.85 -13.38
C ALA A 619 26.96 10.47 -11.97
N ILE A 620 25.93 10.06 -11.23
CA ILE A 620 25.61 10.61 -9.89
C ILE A 620 26.06 9.68 -8.74
N VAL A 621 26.43 8.43 -9.01
CA VAL A 621 26.84 7.45 -7.97
C VAL A 621 28.33 7.57 -7.58
N LEU A 622 29.17 8.19 -8.40
CA LEU A 622 30.62 8.24 -8.16
C LEU A 622 31.09 9.05 -6.92
N PRO A 623 30.39 10.11 -6.44
CA PRO A 623 30.78 10.79 -5.20
C PRO A 623 30.42 9.99 -3.93
N VAL A 624 29.38 9.15 -3.97
CA VAL A 624 28.88 8.43 -2.78
C VAL A 624 29.76 7.22 -2.44
N PHE A 625 30.26 6.49 -3.44
CA PHE A 625 31.13 5.33 -3.22
C PHE A 625 32.54 5.70 -2.69
N ILE A 626 33.00 6.93 -2.95
CA ILE A 626 34.29 7.44 -2.46
C ILE A 626 34.19 7.92 -0.99
N LEU A 627 33.00 8.34 -0.55
CA LEU A 627 32.75 8.77 0.83
C LEU A 627 32.56 7.58 1.81
N THR A 628 31.83 6.52 1.42
CA THR A 628 31.64 5.33 2.28
C THR A 628 32.93 4.55 2.50
N LYS A 629 33.83 4.46 1.50
CA LYS A 629 35.15 3.82 1.67
C LYS A 629 36.10 4.61 2.59
N LYS A 630 35.94 5.94 2.70
CA LYS A 630 36.73 6.79 3.61
C LYS A 630 36.24 6.74 5.06
N VAL A 631 34.93 6.56 5.28
CA VAL A 631 34.34 6.42 6.62
C VAL A 631 34.64 5.04 7.21
N LEU A 632 34.60 3.97 6.40
CA LEU A 632 34.94 2.61 6.87
C LEU A 632 36.44 2.40 7.14
N ARG A 633 37.34 3.15 6.49
CA ARG A 633 38.77 3.12 6.81
C ARG A 633 39.16 3.88 8.08
N ARG A 634 38.31 4.78 8.61
CA ARG A 634 38.59 5.50 9.86
C ARG A 634 38.13 4.77 11.12
N ARG A 635 37.41 3.64 11.02
CA ARG A 635 36.97 2.83 12.17
C ARG A 635 37.88 1.62 12.48
N LYS A 636 38.99 1.43 11.77
CA LYS A 636 39.96 0.35 12.07
C LYS A 636 41.22 0.77 12.84
N ASP A 637 41.38 2.07 13.13
CA ASP A 637 42.56 2.60 13.83
C ASP A 637 42.18 3.53 15.00
N VAL A 638 41.26 3.16 15.89
CA VAL A 638 41.20 3.66 17.28
C VAL A 638 40.46 2.61 18.14
N ASN A 639 41.20 1.96 19.05
CA ASN A 639 40.82 1.06 20.16
C ASN A 639 39.94 -0.15 19.86
#